data_AF-A0A4Y3WK14-F1
#
_entry.id   AF-A0A4Y3WK14-F1
#
_cell.length_a   1.000
_cell.length_b   1.000
_cell.length_c   1.000
_cell.angle_alpha   90.00
_cell.angle_beta   90.00
_cell.angle_gamma   90.00
#
_symmetry.space_group_name_H-M   'P 1'
#
loop_
_entity.id
_entity.type
_entity.pdbx_description
1 polymer ?
#
loop_
_entity_poly.entity_id
_entity_poly.type
_entity_poly.pdbx_seq_one_letter_code
_entity_poly.pdbx_strand_id
1 'polypeptide(L)'
;MCCFTDRRRAEILVAIASVRAQTVPPDEVVVVVDHNPGLLAWLRDELAGVVLVPNTGSRGLTGARNTGVERSGSDIVVFLDDDAAAEPTWLADLLSEYADPDVVAVGGRIDPDWAGTKPPWFPAEFGWVVGCSYTGQPRDRAVVRNVIGANMSFRRQVVREVGGFRQELGRIGTLPAGCEETELCIRATARTGGQVVYQPRAVVSHRVSPDRGRWSYFRSRCLAEGRSKAVVARLAGSDQALSTERSYVTRVLPVGVLRALRAGVAGDPGGFGRAAAIVAGLVLTVTGYVGGRAGRRWPAAPVSTVPPQPPAAPGPGIWCGQMELSGGDGFSAAAPHRPGQSTARVLVRLHGRPLGYLSVPAPDGRLDADDLRRRAWETYRDRITEHLGGDGHDVGPADRGAPPPLPGPTHTCTDRLEPVETVSVVVCTRQRSDILAGCLASLRDLTYPRLEVIVVDNAPVDDATRDLVRRVQELDARFHYVVERRPGLSCARNAGLAHATGSIVAYTDDDVVVDPRWVEGIVRGFRTGSEVACVTGMVCSAGIDGQVEAYFDARAASWWNRCRTELFELRKPPLDSPLFPFTPAAFGTGANCAFDRTFLVGSGGFDEALGAGSRTRGGEDVDKFVDTLLRGRAIVYEPSAIVWHHHRSDRAGLLRQMFGYGSGLTAFVVKLLTRRATAVQVVTRIPLGVRRALGNRAATSRSLASVPVPRGAALVETIGMLAGPYLYAAARRGNHRQRAGRR
;
A
#
# COMPACT_ATOMS: atom_id res chain seq x y z
N MET A 1 22.91 8.10 -33.06
CA MET A 1 21.93 8.98 -32.34
C MET A 1 20.52 8.45 -32.56
N CYS A 2 19.62 8.57 -31.57
CA CYS A 2 18.22 8.10 -31.67
C CYS A 2 17.25 9.24 -31.40
N CYS A 3 16.32 9.50 -32.33
CA CYS A 3 15.38 10.62 -32.28
C CYS A 3 13.93 10.13 -32.38
N PHE A 4 12.97 10.78 -31.73
CA PHE A 4 11.55 10.37 -31.83
C PHE A 4 10.53 11.52 -31.92
N THR A 5 10.96 12.78 -31.71
CA THR A 5 10.03 13.91 -31.57
C THR A 5 10.48 15.15 -32.35
N ASP A 6 9.51 15.81 -32.98
CA ASP A 6 9.70 17.10 -33.68
C ASP A 6 9.98 18.28 -32.74
N ARG A 7 9.77 18.11 -31.43
CA ARG A 7 10.01 19.19 -30.45
C ARG A 7 11.49 19.50 -30.23
N ARG A 8 12.39 18.62 -30.68
CA ARG A 8 13.84 18.71 -30.46
C ARG A 8 14.64 18.93 -31.73
N ARG A 9 14.02 19.50 -32.76
CA ARG A 9 14.68 19.74 -34.06
C ARG A 9 15.96 20.56 -33.94
N ALA A 10 15.94 21.64 -33.16
CA ALA A 10 17.11 22.48 -32.94
C ALA A 10 18.22 21.71 -32.20
N GLU A 11 17.87 20.97 -31.15
CA GLU A 11 18.80 20.16 -30.37
C GLU A 11 19.44 19.04 -31.22
N ILE A 12 18.67 18.39 -32.09
CA ILE A 12 19.17 17.38 -33.03
C ILE A 12 20.26 17.97 -33.93
N LEU A 13 20.03 19.17 -34.49
CA LEU A 13 21.01 19.84 -35.35
C LEU A 13 22.29 20.20 -34.58
N VAL A 14 22.16 20.71 -33.36
CA VAL A 14 23.31 21.03 -32.48
C VAL A 14 24.10 19.77 -32.16
N ALA A 15 23.42 18.68 -31.81
CA ALA A 15 24.05 17.41 -31.49
C ALA A 15 24.84 16.86 -32.69
N ILE A 16 24.26 16.87 -33.89
CA ILE A 16 24.95 16.42 -35.12
C ILE A 16 26.14 17.33 -35.46
N ALA A 17 25.98 18.66 -35.33
CA ALA A 17 27.07 19.60 -35.56
C ALA A 17 28.25 19.34 -34.61
N SER A 18 27.97 19.06 -33.33
CA SER A 18 29.01 18.74 -32.34
C SER A 18 29.76 17.44 -32.66
N VAL A 19 29.09 16.45 -33.24
CA VAL A 19 29.70 15.19 -33.69
C VAL A 19 30.56 15.39 -34.95
N ARG A 20 30.16 16.30 -35.85
CA ARG A 20 30.97 16.63 -37.04
C ARG A 20 32.22 17.43 -36.71
N ALA A 21 32.19 18.20 -35.63
CA ALA A 21 33.29 19.05 -35.19
C ALA A 21 34.33 18.30 -34.34
N GLN A 22 34.26 16.98 -34.25
CA GLN A 22 35.20 16.19 -33.46
C GLN A 22 36.61 16.22 -34.05
N THR A 23 37.63 16.29 -33.20
CA THR A 23 39.04 16.31 -33.61
C THR A 23 39.48 15.03 -34.30
N VAL A 24 38.82 13.92 -33.97
CA VAL A 24 38.89 12.67 -34.72
C VAL A 24 37.53 12.53 -35.41
N PRO A 25 37.47 12.47 -36.75
CA PRO A 25 36.18 12.35 -37.45
C PRO A 25 35.57 10.96 -37.20
N PRO A 26 34.25 10.85 -37.02
CA PRO A 26 33.59 9.56 -37.02
C PRO A 26 33.59 8.96 -38.44
N ASP A 27 33.74 7.64 -38.56
CA ASP A 27 33.63 6.94 -39.84
C ASP A 27 32.25 7.13 -40.48
N GLU A 28 31.22 7.12 -39.64
CA GLU A 28 29.83 7.33 -40.04
C GLU A 28 29.01 7.94 -38.90
N VAL A 29 27.94 8.66 -39.26
CA VAL A 29 26.97 9.19 -38.31
C VAL A 29 25.60 8.62 -38.64
N VAL A 30 25.13 7.69 -37.81
CA VAL A 30 23.83 7.04 -37.95
C VAL A 30 22.78 7.74 -37.07
N VAL A 31 21.72 8.24 -37.70
CA VAL A 31 20.57 8.86 -37.03
C VAL A 31 19.36 7.95 -37.23
N VAL A 32 18.91 7.36 -36.13
CA VAL A 32 17.76 6.45 -36.11
C VAL A 32 16.51 7.20 -35.67
N VAL A 33 15.48 7.21 -36.51
CA VAL A 33 14.20 7.87 -36.21
C VAL A 33 13.16 6.84 -35.75
N ASP A 34 12.76 6.91 -34.49
CA ASP A 34 11.82 5.99 -33.86
C ASP A 34 10.36 6.31 -34.24
N HIS A 35 9.83 5.59 -35.22
CA HIS A 35 8.40 5.59 -35.59
C HIS A 35 7.80 6.98 -35.79
N ASN A 36 8.57 7.90 -36.38
CA ASN A 36 8.12 9.25 -36.73
C ASN A 36 8.48 9.56 -38.19
N PRO A 37 7.61 9.25 -39.16
CA PRO A 37 7.90 9.44 -40.58
C PRO A 37 8.00 10.92 -40.96
N GLY A 38 7.29 11.81 -40.28
CA GLY A 38 7.37 13.26 -40.51
C GLY A 38 8.72 13.84 -40.12
N LEU A 39 9.24 13.45 -38.96
CA LEU A 39 10.59 13.83 -38.53
C LEU A 39 11.66 13.23 -39.46
N LEU A 40 11.48 11.98 -39.92
CA LEU A 40 12.41 11.35 -40.86
C LEU A 40 12.45 12.08 -42.20
N ALA A 41 11.30 12.47 -42.74
CA ALA A 41 11.22 13.26 -43.97
C ALA A 41 11.94 14.60 -43.79
N TRP A 42 11.63 15.34 -42.73
CA TRP A 42 12.28 16.60 -42.42
C TRP A 42 13.80 16.47 -42.26
N LEU A 43 14.29 15.45 -41.54
CA LEU A 43 15.72 15.23 -41.38
C LEU A 43 16.43 14.90 -42.71
N ARG A 44 15.76 14.25 -43.66
CA ARG A 44 16.33 13.96 -44.99
C ARG A 44 16.52 15.23 -45.82
N ASP A 45 15.62 16.19 -45.65
CA ASP A 45 15.70 17.47 -46.35
C ASP A 45 16.79 18.38 -45.75
N GLU A 46 16.97 18.33 -44.43
CA GLU A 46 17.88 19.24 -43.69
C GLU A 46 19.32 18.74 -43.57
N LEU A 47 19.55 17.43 -43.60
CA LEU A 47 20.85 16.84 -43.28
C LEU A 47 21.44 16.07 -44.46
N ALA A 48 22.56 16.55 -44.98
CA ALA A 48 23.40 15.83 -45.94
C ALA A 48 24.55 15.10 -45.22
N GLY A 49 24.96 13.91 -45.69
CA GLY A 49 26.16 13.22 -45.16
C GLY A 49 25.96 12.52 -43.81
N VAL A 50 24.72 12.12 -43.49
CA VAL A 50 24.39 11.26 -42.34
C VAL A 50 23.56 10.07 -42.82
N VAL A 51 23.71 8.93 -42.15
CA VAL A 51 22.92 7.73 -42.44
C VAL A 51 21.60 7.83 -41.67
N LEU A 52 20.53 8.21 -42.36
CA LEU A 52 19.19 8.36 -41.79
C LEU A 52 18.37 7.09 -41.99
N VAL A 53 18.01 6.43 -40.89
CA VAL A 53 17.26 5.17 -40.92
C VAL A 53 16.03 5.23 -40.03
N PRO A 54 14.87 4.70 -40.49
CA PRO A 54 13.76 4.45 -39.58
C PRO A 54 14.13 3.33 -38.61
N ASN A 55 13.65 3.40 -37.36
CA ASN A 55 13.70 2.26 -36.45
C ASN A 55 12.91 1.09 -37.06
N THR A 56 13.57 -0.05 -37.27
CA THR A 56 12.97 -1.26 -37.83
C THR A 56 12.54 -2.27 -36.76
N GLY A 57 12.95 -2.04 -35.51
CA GLY A 57 12.57 -2.86 -34.37
C GLY A 57 11.31 -2.32 -33.67
N SER A 58 11.13 -2.77 -32.42
CA SER A 58 10.04 -2.30 -31.56
C SER A 58 10.13 -0.79 -31.30
N ARG A 59 8.98 -0.11 -31.24
CA ARG A 59 8.92 1.31 -30.87
C ARG A 59 9.56 1.55 -29.50
N GLY A 60 10.45 2.53 -29.43
CA GLY A 60 11.17 2.91 -28.23
C GLY A 60 12.69 2.95 -28.41
N LEU A 61 13.37 3.43 -27.37
CA LEU A 61 14.80 3.73 -27.37
C LEU A 61 15.67 2.48 -27.62
N THR A 62 15.28 1.32 -27.08
CA THR A 62 16.05 0.07 -27.25
C THR A 62 15.95 -0.48 -28.66
N GLY A 63 14.77 -0.45 -29.28
CA GLY A 63 14.61 -0.79 -30.70
C GLY A 63 15.45 0.13 -31.58
N ALA A 64 15.37 1.45 -31.36
CA ALA A 64 16.15 2.42 -32.11
C ALA A 64 17.66 2.22 -31.95
N ARG A 65 18.15 1.95 -30.73
CA ARG A 65 19.58 1.66 -30.50
C ARG A 65 20.03 0.38 -31.19
N ASN A 66 19.23 -0.68 -31.16
CA ASN A 66 19.54 -1.93 -31.86
C ASN A 66 19.58 -1.75 -33.38
N THR A 67 18.60 -1.04 -33.96
CA THR A 67 18.65 -0.68 -35.39
C THR A 67 19.92 0.11 -35.72
N GLY A 68 20.33 1.04 -34.85
CA GLY A 68 21.58 1.79 -35.02
C GLY A 68 22.81 0.87 -35.05
N VAL A 69 22.91 -0.06 -34.10
CA VAL A 69 24.02 -1.04 -34.02
C VAL A 69 24.06 -1.96 -35.25
N GLU A 70 22.90 -2.43 -35.71
CA GLU A 70 22.79 -3.29 -36.90
C GLU A 70 23.17 -2.57 -38.20
N ARG A 71 22.89 -1.27 -38.27
CA ARG A 71 23.22 -0.43 -39.42
C ARG A 71 24.65 0.07 -39.41
N SER A 72 25.32 0.06 -38.27
CA SER A 72 26.71 0.52 -38.15
C SER A 72 27.68 -0.54 -38.68
N GLY A 73 28.62 -0.11 -39.52
CA GLY A 73 29.73 -0.89 -40.05
C GLY A 73 30.98 -0.87 -39.16
N SER A 74 31.21 0.20 -38.40
CA SER A 74 32.43 0.40 -37.60
C SER A 74 32.59 -0.56 -36.41
N ASP A 75 33.83 -0.74 -35.95
CA ASP A 75 34.16 -1.64 -34.83
C ASP A 75 33.70 -1.11 -33.47
N ILE A 76 33.63 0.21 -33.30
CA ILE A 76 33.14 0.88 -32.10
C ILE A 76 31.85 1.64 -32.44
N VAL A 77 30.80 1.43 -31.65
CA VAL A 77 29.55 2.20 -31.76
C VAL A 77 29.47 3.17 -30.60
N VAL A 78 29.30 4.45 -30.91
CA VAL A 78 29.15 5.53 -29.93
C VAL A 78 27.71 6.05 -29.93
N PHE A 79 27.14 6.21 -28.74
CA PHE A 79 25.78 6.66 -28.52
C PHE A 79 25.79 8.06 -27.89
N LEU A 80 25.11 8.98 -28.58
CA LEU A 80 24.81 10.33 -28.12
C LEU A 80 23.30 10.53 -28.20
N ASP A 81 22.72 11.08 -27.13
CA ASP A 81 21.30 11.44 -27.08
C ASP A 81 21.03 12.66 -27.98
N ASP A 82 19.81 12.78 -28.51
CA ASP A 82 19.41 13.83 -29.45
C ASP A 82 19.26 15.22 -28.81
N ASP A 83 19.42 15.31 -27.48
CA ASP A 83 19.48 16.52 -26.67
C ASP A 83 20.85 16.72 -25.98
N ALA A 84 21.92 16.11 -26.50
CA ALA A 84 23.29 16.28 -26.01
C ALA A 84 24.27 16.78 -27.08
N ALA A 85 25.20 17.65 -26.68
CA ALA A 85 26.29 18.16 -27.52
C ALA A 85 27.65 17.70 -26.99
N ALA A 86 28.51 17.19 -27.87
CA ALA A 86 29.83 16.69 -27.51
C ALA A 86 30.90 17.80 -27.55
N GLU A 87 31.84 17.78 -26.59
CA GLU A 87 33.04 18.61 -26.66
C GLU A 87 33.97 18.17 -27.80
N PRO A 88 34.84 19.03 -28.36
CA PRO A 88 35.63 18.71 -29.56
C PRO A 88 36.51 17.45 -29.47
N THR A 89 37.03 17.12 -28.29
CA THR A 89 37.89 15.93 -28.08
C THR A 89 37.12 14.70 -27.63
N TRP A 90 35.79 14.78 -27.47
CA TRP A 90 34.96 13.73 -26.87
C TRP A 90 35.16 12.36 -27.50
N LEU A 91 35.15 12.27 -28.83
CA LEU A 91 35.34 11.01 -29.55
C LEU A 91 36.77 10.48 -29.38
N ALA A 92 37.79 11.34 -29.44
CA ALA A 92 39.18 10.94 -29.22
C ALA A 92 39.40 10.39 -27.80
N ASP A 93 38.81 11.05 -26.80
CA ASP A 93 38.89 10.64 -25.39
C ASP A 93 38.21 9.29 -25.18
N LEU A 94 37.02 9.04 -25.77
CA LEU A 94 36.36 7.73 -25.72
C LEU A 94 37.17 6.64 -26.43
N LEU A 95 37.70 6.93 -27.62
CA LEU A 95 38.42 5.97 -28.45
C LEU A 95 39.77 5.55 -27.85
N SER A 96 40.43 6.46 -27.14
CA SER A 96 41.73 6.19 -26.51
C SER A 96 41.70 4.99 -25.56
N GLU A 97 40.55 4.71 -24.94
CA GLU A 97 40.37 3.61 -24.00
C GLU A 97 40.29 2.24 -24.68
N TYR A 98 39.94 2.17 -25.97
CA TYR A 98 39.86 0.92 -26.72
C TYR A 98 41.22 0.43 -27.25
N ALA A 99 42.30 1.17 -27.01
CA ALA A 99 43.66 0.67 -27.19
C ALA A 99 43.91 -0.56 -26.30
N ASP A 100 43.23 -0.64 -25.17
CA ASP A 100 43.15 -1.84 -24.34
C ASP A 100 42.10 -2.82 -24.93
N PRO A 101 42.51 -4.04 -25.35
CA PRO A 101 41.58 -5.03 -25.89
C PRO A 101 40.53 -5.50 -24.87
N ASP A 102 40.82 -5.39 -23.57
CA ASP A 102 39.92 -5.83 -22.49
C ASP A 102 38.79 -4.81 -22.24
N VAL A 103 38.89 -3.58 -22.76
CA VAL A 103 37.84 -2.57 -22.62
C VAL A 103 36.71 -2.85 -23.61
N VAL A 104 35.52 -3.15 -23.08
CA VAL A 104 34.32 -3.47 -23.89
C VAL A 104 33.36 -2.31 -24.04
N ALA A 105 33.37 -1.38 -23.08
CA ALA A 105 32.52 -0.19 -23.11
C ALA A 105 33.18 0.98 -22.40
N VAL A 106 32.90 2.19 -22.87
CA VAL A 106 33.43 3.44 -22.29
C VAL A 106 32.27 4.42 -22.10
N GLY A 107 32.27 5.13 -20.98
CA GLY A 107 31.30 6.19 -20.71
C GLY A 107 31.99 7.47 -20.28
N GLY A 108 31.40 8.60 -20.66
CA GLY A 108 31.98 9.90 -20.37
C GLY A 108 31.18 10.73 -19.36
N ARG A 109 31.73 11.90 -19.02
CA ARG A 109 31.08 12.89 -18.16
C ARG A 109 29.94 13.58 -18.93
N ILE A 110 28.83 13.81 -18.22
CA ILE A 110 27.64 14.45 -18.79
C ILE A 110 27.28 15.65 -17.93
N ASP A 111 27.51 16.85 -18.44
CA ASP A 111 27.23 18.09 -17.75
C ASP A 111 25.82 18.59 -18.07
N PRO A 112 25.00 18.97 -17.07
CA PRO A 112 23.65 19.42 -17.31
C PRO A 112 23.63 20.88 -17.80
N ASP A 113 23.11 21.11 -19.01
CA ASP A 113 22.79 22.44 -19.53
C ASP A 113 21.30 22.76 -19.30
N TRP A 114 21.00 23.53 -18.26
CA TRP A 114 19.61 23.83 -17.88
C TRP A 114 19.03 24.88 -18.82
N ALA A 115 17.89 24.54 -19.44
CA ALA A 115 17.06 25.52 -20.14
C ALA A 115 16.37 26.44 -19.09
N GLY A 116 17.12 27.42 -18.60
CA GLY A 116 16.75 28.29 -17.47
C GLY A 116 17.56 28.00 -16.21
N THR A 117 17.04 28.37 -15.04
CA THR A 117 17.77 28.19 -13.78
C THR A 117 17.58 26.79 -13.21
N LYS A 118 18.68 26.13 -12.82
CA LYS A 118 18.63 24.88 -12.05
C LYS A 118 17.77 25.08 -10.79
N PRO A 119 16.79 24.21 -10.51
CA PRO A 119 15.97 24.34 -9.31
C PRO A 119 16.84 24.26 -8.04
N PRO A 120 16.70 25.19 -7.08
CA PRO A 120 17.57 25.25 -5.90
C PRO A 120 17.41 24.02 -4.97
N TRP A 121 16.28 23.32 -5.06
CA TRP A 121 15.99 22.09 -4.33
C TRP A 121 16.60 20.83 -4.97
N PHE A 122 17.09 20.89 -6.22
CA PHE A 122 17.55 19.70 -6.94
C PHE A 122 18.94 19.26 -6.46
N PRO A 123 19.08 18.04 -5.88
CA PRO A 123 20.35 17.60 -5.31
C PRO A 123 21.32 17.09 -6.38
N ALA A 124 22.62 17.37 -6.21
CA ALA A 124 23.67 16.97 -7.15
C ALA A 124 23.91 15.45 -7.18
N GLU A 125 23.52 14.76 -6.12
CA GLU A 125 23.52 13.30 -6.02
C GLU A 125 22.57 12.68 -7.06
N PHE A 126 21.50 13.37 -7.45
CA PHE A 126 20.47 12.85 -8.36
C PHE A 126 20.64 13.34 -9.81
N GLY A 127 21.84 13.71 -10.25
CA GLY A 127 22.09 14.08 -11.66
C GLY A 127 21.60 13.03 -12.67
N TRP A 128 21.66 11.75 -12.30
CA TRP A 128 21.14 10.63 -13.11
C TRP A 128 19.63 10.72 -13.40
N VAL A 129 18.85 11.44 -12.59
CA VAL A 129 17.41 11.68 -12.85
C VAL A 129 17.22 12.43 -14.16
N VAL A 130 18.10 13.38 -14.45
CA VAL A 130 18.05 14.16 -15.70
C VAL A 130 18.99 13.61 -16.77
N GLY A 131 19.55 12.41 -16.58
CA GLY A 131 20.45 11.77 -17.53
C GLY A 131 21.89 12.29 -17.47
N CYS A 132 22.28 12.98 -16.39
CA CYS A 132 23.59 13.63 -16.27
C CYS A 132 24.49 12.96 -15.22
N SER A 133 25.76 13.35 -15.20
CA SER A 133 26.71 12.97 -14.17
C SER A 133 26.26 13.45 -12.79
N TYR A 134 26.64 12.70 -11.75
CA TYR A 134 26.13 12.92 -10.40
C TYR A 134 27.20 12.72 -9.32
N THR A 135 26.96 13.34 -8.17
CA THR A 135 27.84 13.15 -6.99
C THR A 135 27.81 11.70 -6.57
N GLY A 136 28.96 11.03 -6.59
CA GLY A 136 29.09 9.59 -6.36
C GLY A 136 29.76 8.85 -7.52
N GLN A 137 29.87 9.47 -8.69
CA GLN A 137 30.72 8.97 -9.78
C GLN A 137 32.21 9.27 -9.54
N PRO A 138 33.12 8.49 -10.14
CA PRO A 138 34.56 8.77 -10.12
C PRO A 138 34.87 10.15 -10.68
N ARG A 139 35.93 10.80 -10.16
CA ARG A 139 36.44 12.08 -10.71
C ARG A 139 37.54 11.87 -11.75
N ASP A 140 38.26 10.77 -11.61
CA ASP A 140 39.34 10.34 -12.49
C ASP A 140 38.90 9.11 -13.28
N ARG A 141 39.70 8.73 -14.28
CA ARG A 141 39.50 7.49 -15.04
C ARG A 141 39.38 6.30 -14.08
N ALA A 142 38.33 5.50 -14.25
CA ALA A 142 38.10 4.34 -13.38
C ALA A 142 37.32 3.23 -14.10
N VAL A 143 37.54 1.98 -13.68
CA VAL A 143 36.69 0.86 -14.04
C VAL A 143 35.38 0.98 -13.26
N VAL A 144 34.26 0.97 -13.97
CA VAL A 144 32.91 1.11 -13.40
C VAL A 144 32.04 -0.09 -13.79
N ARG A 145 30.91 -0.25 -13.10
CA ARG A 145 29.96 -1.31 -13.43
C ARG A 145 29.19 -1.03 -14.73
N ASN A 146 28.83 0.23 -14.95
CA ASN A 146 28.02 0.63 -16.10
C ASN A 146 28.20 2.12 -16.41
N VAL A 147 27.86 2.47 -17.65
CA VAL A 147 27.86 3.83 -18.20
C VAL A 147 26.44 4.43 -18.18
N ILE A 148 26.29 5.70 -18.59
CA ILE A 148 24.99 6.39 -18.71
C ILE A 148 24.66 6.56 -20.21
N GLY A 149 23.41 6.32 -20.57
CA GLY A 149 22.94 6.26 -21.96
C GLY A 149 23.21 7.48 -22.84
N ALA A 150 23.35 8.67 -22.24
CA ALA A 150 23.58 9.92 -22.97
C ALA A 150 25.03 10.12 -23.44
N ASN A 151 25.98 9.35 -22.90
CA ASN A 151 27.41 9.41 -23.28
C ASN A 151 28.06 8.04 -23.03
N MET A 152 27.94 7.17 -24.03
CA MET A 152 28.47 5.81 -23.95
C MET A 152 28.93 5.27 -25.30
N SER A 153 29.88 4.35 -25.28
CA SER A 153 30.34 3.61 -26.45
C SER A 153 30.56 2.14 -26.11
N PHE A 154 30.51 1.29 -27.13
CA PHE A 154 30.75 -0.15 -27.01
C PHE A 154 31.54 -0.69 -28.21
N ARG A 155 32.32 -1.76 -28.01
CA ARG A 155 32.74 -2.61 -29.12
C ARG A 155 31.49 -3.21 -29.79
N ARG A 156 31.30 -2.96 -31.08
CA ARG A 156 30.11 -3.39 -31.83
C ARG A 156 29.91 -4.90 -31.75
N GLN A 157 31.01 -5.64 -31.91
CA GLN A 157 31.01 -7.10 -31.82
C GLN A 157 30.45 -7.57 -30.47
N VAL A 158 30.88 -6.97 -29.36
CA VAL A 158 30.40 -7.33 -28.02
C VAL A 158 28.88 -7.12 -27.90
N VAL A 159 28.35 -5.99 -28.39
CA VAL A 159 26.90 -5.72 -28.38
C VAL A 159 26.14 -6.77 -29.19
N ARG A 160 26.66 -7.18 -30.35
CA ARG A 160 26.04 -8.21 -31.19
C ARG A 160 26.10 -9.60 -30.54
N GLU A 161 27.25 -9.98 -29.99
CA GLU A 161 27.45 -11.27 -29.33
C GLU A 161 26.53 -11.48 -28.13
N VAL A 162 26.27 -10.42 -27.37
CA VAL A 162 25.35 -10.54 -26.24
C VAL A 162 23.88 -10.50 -26.66
N GLY A 163 23.55 -10.05 -27.87
CA GLY A 163 22.19 -9.96 -28.39
C GLY A 163 21.54 -8.58 -28.27
N GLY A 164 22.32 -7.50 -28.26
CA GLY A 164 21.83 -6.12 -28.27
C GLY A 164 21.21 -5.64 -26.94
N PHE A 165 20.55 -4.49 -26.99
CA PHE A 165 19.77 -3.92 -25.88
C PHE A 165 18.44 -4.67 -25.73
N ARG A 166 18.13 -5.07 -24.50
CA ARG A 166 16.89 -5.78 -24.16
C ARG A 166 15.67 -4.89 -24.24
N GLN A 167 14.62 -5.36 -24.91
CA GLN A 167 13.39 -4.59 -25.15
C GLN A 167 12.50 -4.47 -23.90
N GLU A 168 12.75 -5.27 -22.87
CA GLU A 168 12.06 -5.19 -21.58
C GLU A 168 12.48 -3.96 -20.74
N LEU A 169 13.47 -3.20 -21.23
CA LEU A 169 14.03 -2.00 -20.62
C LEU A 169 14.03 -0.82 -21.61
N GLY A 170 14.26 0.38 -21.10
CA GLY A 170 14.37 1.60 -21.91
C GLY A 170 13.07 2.39 -22.14
N ARG A 171 13.24 3.60 -22.65
CA ARG A 171 12.16 4.60 -22.82
C ARG A 171 11.27 4.26 -24.01
N ILE A 172 9.97 4.50 -23.85
CA ILE A 172 8.99 4.52 -24.95
C ILE A 172 8.28 5.89 -24.91
N GLY A 173 8.54 6.75 -25.89
CA GLY A 173 8.06 8.13 -25.89
C GLY A 173 8.53 8.91 -24.65
N THR A 174 7.59 9.47 -23.87
CA THR A 174 7.88 10.25 -22.64
C THR A 174 7.90 9.43 -21.35
N LEU A 175 7.73 8.10 -21.43
CA LEU A 175 7.77 7.23 -20.25
C LEU A 175 9.21 7.14 -19.71
N PRO A 176 9.47 7.52 -18.44
CA PRO A 176 10.82 7.68 -17.91
C PRO A 176 11.46 6.37 -17.42
N ALA A 177 11.30 5.28 -18.18
CA ALA A 177 11.98 4.00 -17.93
C ALA A 177 13.46 4.08 -18.37
N GLY A 178 14.33 3.26 -17.81
CA GLY A 178 15.77 3.25 -18.13
C GLY A 178 16.46 1.92 -17.78
N CYS A 179 17.77 1.98 -17.56
CA CYS A 179 18.67 0.87 -17.18
C CYS A 179 18.97 -0.15 -18.29
N GLU A 180 18.62 0.11 -19.54
CA GLU A 180 18.96 -0.74 -20.68
C GLU A 180 20.48 -0.85 -20.88
N GLU A 181 21.22 0.26 -20.73
CA GLU A 181 22.67 0.30 -20.77
C GLU A 181 23.30 -0.39 -19.56
N THR A 182 22.65 -0.27 -18.40
CA THR A 182 23.09 -0.93 -17.17
C THR A 182 23.06 -2.45 -17.32
N GLU A 183 21.96 -3.00 -17.85
CA GLU A 183 21.84 -4.45 -18.09
C GLU A 183 22.82 -4.92 -19.16
N LEU A 184 22.97 -4.15 -20.25
CA LEU A 184 23.91 -4.48 -21.33
C LEU A 184 25.36 -4.54 -20.81
N CYS A 185 25.78 -3.59 -19.98
CA CYS A 185 27.13 -3.59 -19.38
C CYS A 185 27.38 -4.87 -18.56
N ILE A 186 26.44 -5.25 -17.68
CA ILE A 186 26.60 -6.46 -16.85
C ILE A 186 26.72 -7.71 -17.72
N ARG A 187 25.86 -7.83 -18.74
CA ARG A 187 25.87 -8.98 -19.65
C ARG A 187 27.13 -9.01 -20.51
N ALA A 188 27.60 -7.86 -21.00
CA ALA A 188 28.85 -7.73 -21.75
C ALA A 188 30.06 -8.16 -20.93
N THR A 189 30.22 -7.65 -19.72
CA THR A 189 31.35 -8.03 -18.84
C THR A 189 31.26 -9.49 -18.42
N ALA A 190 30.06 -10.01 -18.13
CA ALA A 190 29.88 -11.41 -17.77
C ALA A 190 30.21 -12.38 -18.93
N ARG A 191 29.95 -11.96 -20.18
CA ARG A 191 30.19 -12.79 -21.37
C ARG A 191 31.65 -12.77 -21.84
N THR A 192 32.32 -11.64 -21.69
CA THR A 192 33.66 -11.39 -22.25
C THR A 192 34.78 -11.44 -21.21
N GLY A 193 34.47 -11.22 -19.92
CA GLY A 193 35.48 -10.98 -18.89
C GLY A 193 36.09 -9.56 -18.92
N GLY A 194 35.71 -8.74 -19.92
CA GLY A 194 36.26 -7.41 -20.12
C GLY A 194 35.73 -6.34 -19.15
N GLN A 195 36.20 -5.12 -19.34
CA GLN A 195 35.99 -3.99 -18.43
C GLN A 195 35.16 -2.87 -19.05
N VAL A 196 34.40 -2.19 -18.19
CA VAL A 196 33.69 -0.95 -18.54
C VAL A 196 34.45 0.21 -17.90
N VAL A 197 34.86 1.19 -18.71
CA VAL A 197 35.68 2.31 -18.25
C VAL A 197 34.86 3.60 -18.23
N TYR A 198 35.05 4.39 -17.18
CA TYR A 198 34.58 5.77 -17.13
C TYR A 198 35.76 6.71 -17.44
N GLN A 199 35.63 7.52 -18.49
CA GLN A 199 36.62 8.49 -18.93
C GLN A 199 36.05 9.92 -18.76
N PRO A 200 36.37 10.62 -17.65
CA PRO A 200 35.76 11.91 -17.34
C PRO A 200 36.16 13.04 -18.30
N ARG A 201 37.20 12.87 -19.12
CA ARG A 201 37.60 13.82 -20.17
C ARG A 201 36.67 13.80 -21.39
N ALA A 202 36.01 12.68 -21.65
CA ALA A 202 34.98 12.59 -22.67
C ALA A 202 33.71 13.30 -22.19
N VAL A 203 33.60 14.60 -22.44
CA VAL A 203 32.50 15.43 -21.92
C VAL A 203 31.42 15.64 -22.99
N VAL A 204 30.15 15.54 -22.56
CA VAL A 204 29.02 16.06 -23.32
C VAL A 204 28.20 17.01 -22.43
N SER A 205 27.60 18.02 -23.04
CA SER A 205 26.61 18.91 -22.44
C SER A 205 25.22 18.42 -22.80
N HIS A 206 24.41 18.04 -21.80
CA HIS A 206 23.07 17.48 -22.02
C HIS A 206 22.00 18.48 -21.61
N ARG A 207 21.16 18.87 -22.57
CA ARG A 207 20.11 19.87 -22.42
C ARG A 207 19.01 19.36 -21.49
N VAL A 208 18.85 20.02 -20.35
CA VAL A 208 17.82 19.72 -19.36
C VAL A 208 16.64 20.67 -19.58
N SER A 209 15.58 20.14 -20.19
CA SER A 209 14.35 20.89 -20.45
C SER A 209 13.62 21.28 -19.14
N PRO A 210 12.82 22.36 -19.13
CA PRO A 210 12.19 22.87 -17.91
C PRO A 210 11.26 21.86 -17.21
N ASP A 211 10.63 20.95 -17.97
CA ASP A 211 9.80 19.88 -17.43
C ASP A 211 10.61 18.87 -16.60
N ARG A 212 11.86 18.59 -16.99
CA ARG A 212 12.76 17.69 -16.24
C ARG A 212 13.26 18.30 -14.94
N GLY A 213 13.21 19.63 -14.82
CA GLY A 213 13.44 20.36 -13.58
C GLY A 213 12.27 20.37 -12.59
N ARG A 214 11.11 19.80 -12.93
CA ARG A 214 9.94 19.79 -12.05
C ARG A 214 10.00 18.67 -11.03
N TRP A 215 9.46 18.92 -9.84
CA TRP A 215 9.30 17.90 -8.79
C TRP A 215 8.52 16.67 -9.26
N SER A 216 7.50 16.88 -10.12
CA SER A 216 6.71 15.81 -10.71
C SER A 216 7.55 14.86 -11.56
N TYR A 217 8.48 15.40 -12.38
CA TYR A 217 9.42 14.60 -13.17
C TYR A 217 10.40 13.86 -12.28
N PHE A 218 11.02 14.55 -11.32
CA PHE A 218 11.94 13.95 -10.34
C PHE A 218 11.30 12.73 -9.67
N ARG A 219 10.08 12.88 -9.16
CA ARG A 219 9.34 11.79 -8.53
C ARG A 219 9.06 10.62 -9.48
N SER A 220 8.57 10.92 -10.68
CA SER A 220 8.24 9.93 -11.70
C SER A 220 9.47 9.12 -12.10
N ARG A 221 10.60 9.81 -12.33
CA ARG A 221 11.86 9.21 -12.75
C ARG A 221 12.50 8.37 -11.65
N CYS A 222 12.54 8.84 -10.39
CA CYS A 222 13.05 8.03 -9.28
C CYS A 222 12.27 6.71 -9.13
N LEU A 223 10.94 6.76 -9.24
CA LEU A 223 10.09 5.58 -9.17
C LEU A 223 10.32 4.62 -10.35
N ALA A 224 10.45 5.16 -11.56
CA ALA A 224 10.72 4.37 -12.76
C ALA A 224 12.10 3.72 -12.73
N GLU A 225 13.13 4.44 -12.26
CA GLU A 225 14.49 3.91 -12.06
C GLU A 225 14.48 2.69 -11.15
N GLY A 226 13.78 2.78 -10.02
CA GLY A 226 13.62 1.65 -9.11
C GLY A 226 13.07 0.42 -9.84
N ARG A 227 11.97 0.61 -10.59
CA ARG A 227 11.33 -0.48 -11.34
C ARG A 227 12.28 -1.11 -12.36
N SER A 228 13.00 -0.28 -13.12
CA SER A 228 14.01 -0.75 -14.07
C SER A 228 15.09 -1.57 -13.37
N LYS A 229 15.63 -1.10 -12.23
CA LYS A 229 16.61 -1.86 -11.43
C LYS A 229 16.07 -3.21 -10.95
N ALA A 230 14.76 -3.34 -10.72
CA ALA A 230 14.16 -4.62 -10.35
C ALA A 230 14.12 -5.61 -11.53
N VAL A 231 13.89 -5.11 -12.75
CA VAL A 231 14.01 -5.91 -13.97
C VAL A 231 15.48 -6.34 -14.14
N VAL A 232 16.45 -5.43 -14.03
CA VAL A 232 17.89 -5.76 -14.10
C VAL A 232 18.28 -6.80 -13.05
N ALA A 233 17.82 -6.66 -11.81
CA ALA A 233 18.10 -7.62 -10.74
C ALA A 233 17.50 -9.01 -10.96
N ARG A 234 16.41 -9.13 -11.75
CA ARG A 234 15.89 -10.43 -12.20
C ARG A 234 16.73 -11.03 -13.32
N LEU A 235 17.22 -10.20 -14.24
CA LEU A 235 17.94 -10.65 -15.42
C LEU A 235 19.42 -10.98 -15.14
N ALA A 236 20.06 -10.23 -14.26
CA ALA A 236 21.50 -10.30 -14.00
C ALA A 236 21.87 -10.73 -12.57
N GLY A 237 20.87 -11.03 -11.73
CA GLY A 237 21.09 -11.33 -10.30
C GLY A 237 21.25 -10.08 -9.43
N SER A 238 20.89 -10.20 -8.15
CA SER A 238 20.72 -9.03 -7.27
C SER A 238 22.01 -8.43 -6.75
N ASP A 239 23.05 -9.23 -6.57
CA ASP A 239 24.34 -8.74 -6.07
C ASP A 239 25.08 -7.95 -7.15
N GLN A 240 25.05 -8.42 -8.40
CA GLN A 240 25.63 -7.68 -9.52
C GLN A 240 24.79 -6.44 -9.89
N ALA A 241 23.46 -6.53 -9.84
CA ALA A 241 22.57 -5.43 -10.24
C ALA A 241 22.51 -4.26 -9.24
N LEU A 242 22.87 -4.46 -7.96
CA LEU A 242 22.71 -3.47 -6.89
C LEU A 242 24.01 -3.07 -6.17
N SER A 243 25.17 -3.59 -6.60
CA SER A 243 26.43 -3.37 -5.87
C SER A 243 26.80 -1.89 -5.76
N THR A 244 26.69 -1.13 -6.85
CA THR A 244 26.92 0.32 -6.88
C THR A 244 25.88 1.07 -6.04
N GLU A 245 24.63 0.64 -6.11
CA GLU A 245 23.48 1.25 -5.42
C GLU A 245 23.58 1.09 -3.90
N ARG A 246 24.06 -0.06 -3.40
CA ARG A 246 24.30 -0.26 -1.96
C ARG A 246 25.33 0.73 -1.41
N SER A 247 26.45 0.89 -2.12
CA SER A 247 27.49 1.87 -1.75
C SER A 247 26.96 3.30 -1.80
N TYR A 248 26.22 3.62 -2.87
CA TYR A 248 25.61 4.94 -3.06
C TYR A 248 24.62 5.31 -1.94
N VAL A 249 23.74 4.39 -1.54
CA VAL A 249 22.76 4.61 -0.46
C VAL A 249 23.41 4.71 0.91
N THR A 250 24.50 3.98 1.16
CA THR A 250 25.15 3.94 2.48
C THR A 250 26.22 5.01 2.67
N ARG A 251 26.86 5.49 1.60
CA ARG A 251 28.01 6.40 1.67
C ARG A 251 27.74 7.78 1.05
N VAL A 252 27.03 7.84 -0.08
CA VAL A 252 26.86 9.09 -0.82
C VAL A 252 25.65 9.87 -0.31
N LEU A 253 24.48 9.23 -0.23
CA LEU A 253 23.24 9.92 0.15
C LEU A 253 23.24 10.48 1.58
N PRO A 254 23.75 9.78 2.62
CA PRO A 254 23.76 10.32 3.97
C PRO A 254 24.66 11.57 4.09
N VAL A 255 25.82 11.55 3.42
CA VAL A 255 26.72 12.71 3.35
C VAL A 255 26.04 13.87 2.60
N GLY A 256 25.33 13.57 1.51
CA GLY A 256 24.53 14.56 0.77
C GLY A 256 23.45 15.22 1.64
N VAL A 257 22.72 14.43 2.45
CA VAL A 257 21.72 14.95 3.40
C VAL A 257 22.39 15.85 4.44
N LEU A 258 23.47 15.41 5.07
CA LEU A 258 24.19 16.21 6.07
C LEU A 258 24.73 17.52 5.47
N ARG A 259 25.29 17.47 4.27
CA ARG A 259 25.77 18.66 3.54
C ARG A 259 24.62 19.63 3.25
N ALA A 260 23.49 19.12 2.78
CA ALA A 260 22.31 19.93 2.46
C ALA A 260 21.67 20.56 3.71
N LEU A 261 21.61 19.82 4.82
CA LEU A 261 21.15 20.36 6.11
C LEU A 261 22.07 21.45 6.65
N ARG A 262 23.40 21.25 6.60
CA ARG A 262 24.38 22.28 7.00
C ARG A 262 24.26 23.54 6.15
N ALA A 263 24.08 23.40 4.84
CA ALA A 263 23.84 24.53 3.94
C ALA A 263 22.54 25.28 4.30
N GLY A 264 21.47 24.56 4.62
CA GLY A 264 20.21 25.16 5.06
C GLY A 264 20.34 25.93 6.38
N VAL A 265 21.08 25.40 7.35
CA VAL A 265 21.38 26.10 8.62
C VAL A 265 22.26 27.33 8.39
N ALA A 266 23.17 27.28 7.41
CA ALA A 266 24.03 28.40 7.01
C ALA A 266 23.34 29.46 6.11
N GLY A 267 22.01 29.36 5.91
CA GLY A 267 21.23 30.37 5.19
C GLY A 267 21.00 30.11 3.70
N ASP A 268 21.39 28.95 3.16
CA ASP A 268 21.07 28.57 1.78
C ASP A 268 19.57 28.21 1.65
N PRO A 269 18.77 28.99 0.89
CA PRO A 269 17.32 28.77 0.80
C PRO A 269 16.93 27.43 0.15
N GLY A 270 17.84 26.79 -0.59
CA GLY A 270 17.64 25.46 -1.18
C GLY A 270 18.13 24.30 -0.33
N GLY A 271 18.84 24.56 0.78
CA GLY A 271 19.53 23.53 1.58
C GLY A 271 18.57 22.46 2.14
N PHE A 272 17.52 22.87 2.85
CA PHE A 272 16.52 21.94 3.36
C PHE A 272 15.74 21.23 2.24
N GLY A 273 15.49 21.94 1.13
CA GLY A 273 14.85 21.38 -0.06
C GLY A 273 15.65 20.23 -0.68
N ARG A 274 16.98 20.38 -0.80
CA ARG A 274 17.89 19.33 -1.28
C ARG A 274 17.93 18.14 -0.32
N ALA A 275 17.99 18.38 0.99
CA ALA A 275 17.95 17.31 1.98
C ALA A 275 16.65 16.47 1.86
N ALA A 276 15.51 17.15 1.75
CA ALA A 276 14.22 16.51 1.55
C ALA A 276 14.15 15.76 0.20
N ALA A 277 14.68 16.34 -0.88
CA ALA A 277 14.72 15.72 -2.20
C ALA A 277 15.58 14.44 -2.23
N ILE A 278 16.71 14.42 -1.52
CA ILE A 278 17.57 13.23 -1.41
C ILE A 278 16.81 12.08 -0.72
N VAL A 279 16.18 12.36 0.42
CA VAL A 279 15.42 11.37 1.18
C VAL A 279 14.21 10.87 0.36
N ALA A 280 13.45 11.78 -0.23
CA ALA A 280 12.29 11.45 -1.04
C ALA A 280 12.68 10.64 -2.29
N GLY A 281 13.74 11.05 -3.00
CA GLY A 281 14.26 10.36 -4.18
C GLY A 281 14.65 8.91 -3.85
N LEU A 282 15.37 8.70 -2.74
CA LEU A 282 15.70 7.35 -2.26
C LEU A 282 14.45 6.52 -1.98
N VAL A 283 13.50 7.06 -1.21
CA VAL A 283 12.25 6.36 -0.87
C VAL A 283 11.48 5.98 -2.13
N LEU A 284 11.40 6.88 -3.11
CA LEU A 284 10.69 6.65 -4.37
C LEU A 284 11.39 5.59 -5.23
N THR A 285 12.72 5.60 -5.31
CA THR A 285 13.49 4.58 -6.04
C THR A 285 13.41 3.22 -5.37
N VAL A 286 13.52 3.14 -4.04
CA VAL A 286 13.30 1.88 -3.29
C VAL A 286 11.87 1.37 -3.50
N THR A 287 10.87 2.26 -3.47
CA THR A 287 9.46 1.92 -3.73
C THR A 287 9.28 1.37 -5.14
N GLY A 288 9.92 1.98 -6.14
CA GLY A 288 9.92 1.51 -7.52
C GLY A 288 10.53 0.12 -7.65
N TYR A 289 11.67 -0.09 -7.00
CA TYR A 289 12.41 -1.35 -7.00
C TYR A 289 11.61 -2.49 -6.40
N VAL A 290 11.05 -2.28 -5.21
CA VAL A 290 10.23 -3.31 -4.58
C VAL A 290 8.98 -3.59 -5.41
N GLY A 291 8.36 -2.55 -5.99
CA GLY A 291 7.22 -2.69 -6.89
C GLY A 291 7.52 -3.49 -8.16
N GLY A 292 8.72 -3.35 -8.73
CA GLY A 292 9.14 -4.10 -9.91
C GLY A 292 9.53 -5.55 -9.62
N ARG A 293 10.08 -5.83 -8.42
CA ARG A 293 10.56 -7.17 -8.04
C ARG A 293 9.43 -8.13 -7.66
N ALA A 294 8.30 -7.60 -7.17
CA ALA A 294 7.12 -8.35 -6.75
C ALA A 294 6.29 -8.97 -7.92
N GLY A 295 6.92 -9.33 -9.04
CA GLY A 295 6.29 -10.14 -10.09
C GLY A 295 5.17 -9.48 -10.89
N ARG A 296 4.95 -8.16 -10.77
CA ARG A 296 4.14 -7.44 -11.76
C ARG A 296 4.83 -7.57 -13.12
N ARG A 297 4.41 -8.51 -13.98
CA ARG A 297 4.54 -8.33 -15.42
C ARG A 297 3.80 -7.02 -15.71
N TRP A 298 4.57 -5.98 -16.05
CA TRP A 298 3.96 -4.86 -16.75
C TRP A 298 3.81 -5.31 -18.20
N PRO A 299 2.68 -5.05 -18.85
CA PRO A 299 2.50 -5.37 -20.27
C PRO A 299 3.65 -4.74 -21.07
N ALA A 300 4.29 -5.53 -21.94
CA ALA A 300 4.81 -4.95 -23.17
C ALA A 300 3.65 -4.13 -23.77
N ALA A 301 3.93 -2.90 -24.20
CA ALA A 301 2.90 -2.04 -24.78
C ALA A 301 2.13 -2.85 -25.85
N PRO A 302 0.78 -2.84 -25.84
CA PRO A 302 0.04 -3.48 -26.90
C PRO A 302 0.41 -2.78 -28.22
N VAL A 303 0.81 -3.57 -29.21
CA VAL A 303 0.65 -3.20 -30.62
C VAL A 303 -0.84 -2.87 -30.78
N SER A 304 -1.14 -1.60 -31.06
CA SER A 304 -2.50 -1.10 -31.14
C SER A 304 -3.14 -1.55 -32.45
N THR A 305 -4.15 -2.40 -32.38
CA THR A 305 -5.37 -2.31 -33.21
C THR A 305 -6.54 -3.04 -32.52
N VAL A 306 -7.38 -2.36 -31.72
CA VAL A 306 -8.77 -2.80 -31.43
C VAL A 306 -9.67 -1.56 -31.15
N PRO A 307 -10.93 -1.51 -31.63
CA PRO A 307 -11.86 -0.37 -31.49
C PRO A 307 -12.40 -0.19 -30.05
N PRO A 308 -13.24 0.82 -29.75
CA PRO A 308 -13.69 1.07 -28.38
C PRO A 308 -14.53 -0.10 -27.85
N GLN A 309 -14.07 -0.75 -26.78
CA GLN A 309 -14.87 -1.71 -26.01
C GLN A 309 -15.75 -0.99 -24.98
N PRO A 310 -16.99 -1.48 -24.77
CA PRO A 310 -17.90 -0.95 -23.76
C PRO A 310 -17.35 -1.16 -22.34
N PRO A 311 -17.85 -0.44 -21.31
CA PRO A 311 -17.36 -0.56 -19.94
C PRO A 311 -17.41 -2.02 -19.46
N ALA A 312 -16.32 -2.47 -18.84
CA ALA A 312 -16.21 -3.80 -18.25
C ALA A 312 -17.37 -4.02 -17.26
N ALA A 313 -18.07 -5.15 -17.41
CA ALA A 313 -19.12 -5.56 -16.47
C ALA A 313 -18.54 -5.67 -15.05
N PRO A 314 -19.24 -5.19 -14.01
CA PRO A 314 -18.85 -5.44 -12.63
C PRO A 314 -18.84 -6.96 -12.37
N GLY A 315 -17.85 -7.44 -11.60
CA GLY A 315 -17.89 -8.81 -11.09
C GLY A 315 -19.17 -9.05 -10.27
N PRO A 316 -19.66 -10.30 -10.17
CA PRO A 316 -20.93 -10.58 -9.52
C PRO A 316 -20.92 -10.14 -8.05
N GLY A 317 -21.97 -9.45 -7.62
CA GLY A 317 -22.16 -9.06 -6.23
C GLY A 317 -22.33 -10.29 -5.33
N ILE A 318 -22.11 -10.10 -4.03
CA ILE A 318 -22.23 -11.14 -3.00
C ILE A 318 -23.31 -10.74 -2.01
N TRP A 319 -24.35 -11.57 -1.92
CA TRP A 319 -25.37 -11.49 -0.89
C TRP A 319 -24.85 -12.13 0.40
N CYS A 320 -24.96 -11.45 1.54
CA CYS A 320 -24.41 -11.94 2.80
C CYS A 320 -25.51 -12.24 3.83
N GLY A 321 -25.29 -13.26 4.64
CA GLY A 321 -26.19 -13.62 5.74
C GLY A 321 -25.64 -14.77 6.56
N GLN A 322 -26.49 -15.37 7.39
CA GLN A 322 -26.13 -16.42 8.34
C GLN A 322 -27.16 -17.54 8.41
N MET A 323 -26.76 -18.67 9.00
CA MET A 323 -27.64 -19.80 9.30
C MET A 323 -27.21 -20.44 10.62
N GLU A 324 -28.18 -20.69 11.51
CA GLU A 324 -28.01 -21.41 12.77
C GLU A 324 -28.43 -22.87 12.60
N LEU A 325 -27.51 -23.80 12.77
CA LEU A 325 -27.71 -25.20 12.41
C LEU A 325 -28.69 -25.94 13.33
N SER A 326 -28.76 -25.56 14.61
CA SER A 326 -29.71 -26.14 15.58
C SER A 326 -31.10 -25.48 15.54
N GLY A 327 -31.30 -24.48 14.68
CA GLY A 327 -32.53 -23.69 14.58
C GLY A 327 -33.46 -24.13 13.43
N GLY A 328 -34.74 -23.77 13.55
CA GLY A 328 -35.73 -23.93 12.47
C GLY A 328 -35.57 -22.89 11.36
N ASP A 329 -35.05 -21.72 11.70
CA ASP A 329 -34.86 -20.60 10.78
C ASP A 329 -33.70 -20.92 9.84
N GLY A 330 -33.97 -21.02 8.53
CA GLY A 330 -32.97 -21.31 7.51
C GLY A 330 -31.97 -20.16 7.32
N PHE A 331 -31.82 -19.68 6.09
CA PHE A 331 -30.95 -18.54 5.80
C PHE A 331 -31.57 -17.22 6.30
N SER A 332 -30.84 -16.49 7.14
CA SER A 332 -31.16 -15.13 7.59
C SER A 332 -30.24 -14.12 6.91
N ALA A 333 -30.80 -13.24 6.09
CA ALA A 333 -30.05 -12.27 5.32
C ALA A 333 -29.57 -11.10 6.19
N ALA A 334 -28.32 -10.67 6.03
CA ALA A 334 -27.82 -9.46 6.69
C ALA A 334 -28.41 -8.19 6.07
N ALA A 335 -28.76 -8.25 4.78
CA ALA A 335 -29.46 -7.22 4.04
C ALA A 335 -30.34 -7.85 2.96
N PRO A 336 -31.40 -7.16 2.47
CA PRO A 336 -32.20 -7.66 1.35
C PRO A 336 -31.34 -7.98 0.12
N HIS A 337 -31.68 -9.05 -0.60
CA HIS A 337 -31.04 -9.42 -1.86
C HIS A 337 -31.19 -8.29 -2.89
N ARG A 338 -30.11 -8.03 -3.64
CA ARG A 338 -30.07 -6.96 -4.65
C ARG A 338 -29.77 -7.52 -6.05
N PRO A 339 -30.34 -6.91 -7.12
CA PRO A 339 -30.00 -7.27 -8.50
C PRO A 339 -28.48 -7.21 -8.76
N GLY A 340 -27.93 -8.26 -9.36
CA GLY A 340 -26.49 -8.40 -9.61
C GLY A 340 -25.72 -9.22 -8.57
N GLN A 341 -26.35 -9.56 -7.43
CA GLN A 341 -25.80 -10.53 -6.49
C GLN A 341 -26.12 -11.96 -6.93
N SER A 342 -25.15 -12.67 -7.52
CA SER A 342 -25.36 -14.04 -8.01
C SER A 342 -24.83 -15.13 -7.06
N THR A 343 -24.22 -14.74 -5.94
CA THR A 343 -23.64 -15.67 -4.96
C THR A 343 -24.00 -15.21 -3.56
N ALA A 344 -24.36 -16.16 -2.70
CA ALA A 344 -24.57 -15.96 -1.28
C ALA A 344 -23.33 -16.41 -0.48
N ARG A 345 -22.91 -15.60 0.49
CA ARG A 345 -21.91 -15.93 1.51
C ARG A 345 -22.63 -16.09 2.85
N VAL A 346 -22.73 -17.33 3.32
CA VAL A 346 -23.51 -17.72 4.50
C VAL A 346 -22.59 -18.04 5.67
N LEU A 347 -22.65 -17.27 6.75
CA LEU A 347 -21.99 -17.60 8.02
C LEU A 347 -22.75 -18.75 8.69
N VAL A 348 -22.12 -19.91 8.80
CA VAL A 348 -22.69 -21.09 9.45
C VAL A 348 -22.33 -21.08 10.92
N ARG A 349 -23.34 -21.28 11.78
CA ARG A 349 -23.22 -21.30 13.23
C ARG A 349 -23.82 -22.56 13.83
N LEU A 350 -23.34 -22.92 15.01
CA LEU A 350 -23.97 -23.89 15.90
C LEU A 350 -24.01 -23.31 17.31
N HIS A 351 -25.19 -23.23 17.92
CA HIS A 351 -25.41 -22.65 19.26
C HIS A 351 -24.87 -21.22 19.42
N GLY A 352 -24.82 -20.46 18.32
CA GLY A 352 -24.23 -19.12 18.26
C GLY A 352 -22.72 -19.07 18.01
N ARG A 353 -22.04 -20.22 17.91
CA ARG A 353 -20.62 -20.30 17.61
C ARG A 353 -20.38 -20.37 16.10
N PRO A 354 -19.57 -19.45 15.52
CA PRO A 354 -19.17 -19.52 14.12
C PRO A 354 -18.36 -20.78 13.78
N LEU A 355 -18.84 -21.54 12.79
CA LEU A 355 -18.14 -22.69 12.23
C LEU A 355 -17.35 -22.34 10.97
N GLY A 356 -17.84 -21.39 10.18
CA GLY A 356 -17.21 -20.97 8.93
C GLY A 356 -18.21 -20.35 7.96
N TYR A 357 -17.78 -20.15 6.71
CA TYR A 357 -18.63 -19.62 5.65
C TYR A 357 -18.89 -20.64 4.55
N LEU A 358 -20.11 -20.68 4.03
CA LEU A 358 -20.43 -21.33 2.76
C LEU A 358 -20.58 -20.27 1.67
N SER A 359 -20.07 -20.56 0.47
CA SER A 359 -20.30 -19.76 -0.74
C SER A 359 -21.19 -20.56 -1.68
N VAL A 360 -22.39 -20.05 -1.99
CA VAL A 360 -23.45 -20.81 -2.65
C VAL A 360 -24.06 -19.97 -3.78
N PRO A 361 -24.32 -20.50 -4.98
CA PRO A 361 -25.00 -19.75 -6.03
C PRO A 361 -26.40 -19.30 -5.58
N ALA A 362 -26.76 -18.04 -5.85
CA ALA A 362 -28.06 -17.47 -5.48
C ALA A 362 -28.53 -16.41 -6.52
N PRO A 363 -28.65 -16.78 -7.81
CA PRO A 363 -28.97 -15.82 -8.87
C PRO A 363 -30.32 -15.10 -8.68
N ASP A 364 -31.30 -15.79 -8.08
CA ASP A 364 -32.66 -15.29 -7.87
C ASP A 364 -32.95 -14.89 -6.42
N GLY A 365 -31.91 -14.81 -5.56
CA GLY A 365 -32.09 -14.48 -4.15
C GLY A 365 -32.81 -15.55 -3.32
N ARG A 366 -32.85 -16.80 -3.81
CA ARG A 366 -33.47 -17.94 -3.11
C ARG A 366 -32.40 -18.96 -2.74
N LEU A 367 -32.44 -19.45 -1.50
CA LEU A 367 -31.56 -20.48 -0.98
C LEU A 367 -32.40 -21.58 -0.33
N ASP A 368 -32.06 -22.83 -0.62
CA ASP A 368 -32.66 -24.00 0.00
C ASP A 368 -31.96 -24.29 1.34
N ALA A 369 -32.71 -24.20 2.44
CA ALA A 369 -32.19 -24.41 3.79
C ALA A 369 -31.65 -25.83 4.00
N ASP A 370 -32.22 -26.84 3.35
CA ASP A 370 -31.78 -28.23 3.51
C ASP A 370 -30.51 -28.51 2.71
N ASP A 371 -30.35 -27.88 1.53
CA ASP A 371 -29.07 -27.86 0.81
C ASP A 371 -27.98 -27.17 1.62
N LEU A 372 -28.28 -26.02 2.25
CA LEU A 372 -27.33 -25.32 3.11
C LEU A 372 -26.91 -26.17 4.31
N ARG A 373 -27.86 -26.82 4.99
CA ARG A 373 -27.58 -27.73 6.12
C ARG A 373 -26.72 -28.91 5.69
N ARG A 374 -27.03 -29.54 4.55
CA ARG A 374 -26.23 -30.63 3.99
C ARG A 374 -24.80 -30.20 3.69
N ARG A 375 -24.61 -29.08 2.98
CA ARG A 375 -23.26 -28.53 2.69
C ARG A 375 -22.50 -28.16 3.97
N ALA A 376 -23.19 -27.58 4.95
CA ALA A 376 -22.60 -27.23 6.24
C ALA A 376 -22.14 -28.48 6.98
N TRP A 377 -22.95 -29.53 7.01
CA TRP A 377 -22.60 -30.82 7.60
C TRP A 377 -21.41 -31.48 6.90
N GLU A 378 -21.38 -31.50 5.57
CA GLU A 378 -20.25 -32.03 4.80
C GLU A 378 -18.96 -31.26 5.05
N THR A 379 -19.04 -29.94 5.19
CA THR A 379 -17.87 -29.06 5.32
C THR A 379 -17.34 -28.97 6.75
N TYR A 380 -18.25 -28.94 7.74
CA TYR A 380 -17.93 -28.62 9.13
C TYR A 380 -18.20 -29.77 10.11
N ARG A 381 -18.40 -31.01 9.60
CA ARG A 381 -18.72 -32.21 10.40
C ARG A 381 -17.88 -32.33 11.66
N ASP A 382 -16.56 -32.31 11.52
CA ASP A 382 -15.64 -32.53 12.64
C ASP A 382 -15.84 -31.49 13.76
N ARG A 383 -16.06 -30.23 13.38
CA ARG A 383 -16.31 -29.14 14.34
C ARG A 383 -17.68 -29.25 15.01
N ILE A 384 -18.69 -29.75 14.27
CA ILE A 384 -20.03 -29.99 14.80
C ILE A 384 -19.98 -31.15 15.81
N THR A 385 -19.35 -32.27 15.45
CA THR A 385 -19.19 -33.43 16.32
C THR A 385 -18.37 -33.10 17.56
N GLU A 386 -17.27 -32.34 17.42
CA GLU A 386 -16.46 -31.87 18.56
C GLU A 386 -17.29 -31.02 19.53
N HIS A 387 -18.06 -30.07 19.01
CA HIS A 387 -18.91 -29.19 19.81
C HIS A 387 -20.02 -29.97 20.54
N LEU A 388 -20.77 -30.80 19.81
CA LEU A 388 -21.84 -31.61 20.38
C LEU A 388 -21.34 -32.68 21.37
N GLY A 389 -20.17 -33.27 21.11
CA GLY A 389 -19.52 -34.18 22.03
C GLY A 389 -19.15 -33.50 23.36
N GLY A 390 -18.70 -32.25 23.31
CA GLY A 390 -18.46 -31.42 24.50
C GLY A 390 -19.74 -31.13 25.31
N ASP A 391 -20.88 -31.05 24.62
CA ASP A 391 -22.19 -30.84 25.24
C ASP A 391 -22.82 -32.15 25.78
N GLY A 392 -22.16 -33.29 25.58
CA GLY A 392 -22.62 -34.62 26.02
C GLY A 392 -23.53 -35.34 25.02
N HIS A 393 -23.58 -34.89 23.76
CA HIS A 393 -24.31 -35.56 22.68
C HIS A 393 -23.40 -36.50 21.89
N ASP A 394 -23.78 -37.77 21.80
CA ASP A 394 -23.12 -38.74 20.93
C ASP A 394 -23.65 -38.61 19.50
N VAL A 395 -22.83 -38.03 18.62
CA VAL A 395 -23.07 -37.99 17.18
C VAL A 395 -22.25 -39.14 16.60
N GLY A 396 -22.87 -40.32 16.46
CA GLY A 396 -22.21 -41.58 16.10
C GLY A 396 -21.36 -41.54 14.80
N PRO A 397 -20.63 -42.63 14.47
CA PRO A 397 -19.68 -42.62 13.37
C PRO A 397 -20.31 -42.26 12.03
N ALA A 398 -19.66 -41.30 11.37
CA ALA A 398 -19.91 -40.70 10.06
C ALA A 398 -20.66 -41.57 9.03
N ASP A 399 -21.99 -41.47 8.98
CA ASP A 399 -22.71 -41.91 7.79
C ASP A 399 -22.57 -40.87 6.66
N ARG A 400 -22.50 -41.30 5.40
CA ARG A 400 -22.38 -40.42 4.21
C ARG A 400 -23.75 -39.96 3.72
N GLY A 401 -24.59 -39.48 4.65
CA GLY A 401 -25.97 -39.04 4.39
C GLY A 401 -26.24 -37.58 4.79
N ALA A 402 -27.50 -37.18 4.62
CA ALA A 402 -28.01 -35.88 5.08
C ALA A 402 -27.80 -35.71 6.60
N PRO A 403 -27.53 -34.48 7.10
CA PRO A 403 -27.34 -34.24 8.51
C PRO A 403 -28.56 -34.69 9.33
N PRO A 404 -28.36 -35.36 10.48
CA PRO A 404 -29.45 -35.53 11.43
C PRO A 404 -29.91 -34.15 11.96
N PRO A 405 -31.16 -34.02 12.44
CA PRO A 405 -31.58 -32.83 13.19
C PRO A 405 -30.61 -32.57 14.34
N LEU A 406 -30.00 -31.38 14.36
CA LEU A 406 -29.00 -31.03 15.37
C LEU A 406 -29.70 -30.50 16.62
N PRO A 407 -29.35 -31.00 17.82
CA PRO A 407 -30.02 -30.59 19.06
C PRO A 407 -29.75 -29.12 19.37
N GLY A 408 -30.71 -28.48 20.06
CA GLY A 408 -30.51 -27.15 20.64
C GLY A 408 -29.47 -27.16 21.78
N PRO A 409 -29.00 -25.99 22.22
CA PRO A 409 -27.99 -25.90 23.29
C PRO A 409 -28.55 -26.42 24.62
N THR A 410 -27.79 -27.28 25.30
CA THR A 410 -28.11 -27.79 26.63
C THR A 410 -27.65 -26.82 27.73
N HIS A 411 -27.84 -27.18 29.01
CA HIS A 411 -27.30 -26.42 30.14
C HIS A 411 -25.78 -26.60 30.31
N THR A 412 -25.22 -27.71 29.80
CA THR A 412 -23.78 -27.99 29.78
C THR A 412 -23.06 -27.32 28.60
N CYS A 413 -23.81 -26.72 27.67
CA CYS A 413 -23.26 -26.07 26.50
C CYS A 413 -22.29 -24.95 26.90
N THR A 414 -21.04 -25.07 26.47
CA THR A 414 -19.98 -24.08 26.79
C THR A 414 -20.26 -22.70 26.19
N ASP A 415 -21.12 -22.63 25.17
CA ASP A 415 -21.55 -21.38 24.56
C ASP A 415 -22.77 -20.74 25.27
N ARG A 416 -23.35 -21.42 26.27
CA ARG A 416 -24.39 -20.85 27.13
C ARG A 416 -23.75 -20.11 28.30
N LEU A 417 -24.20 -18.88 28.57
CA LEU A 417 -23.67 -18.05 29.66
C LEU A 417 -24.74 -17.74 30.69
N GLU A 418 -24.38 -17.85 31.97
CA GLU A 418 -25.12 -17.19 33.05
C GLU A 418 -24.78 -15.69 33.06
N PRO A 419 -25.75 -14.77 32.92
CA PRO A 419 -25.47 -13.34 32.73
C PRO A 419 -25.27 -12.62 34.08
N VAL A 420 -24.04 -12.65 34.62
CA VAL A 420 -23.72 -12.00 35.91
C VAL A 420 -23.02 -10.65 35.76
N GLU A 421 -22.28 -10.45 34.66
CA GLU A 421 -21.56 -9.23 34.34
C GLU A 421 -22.52 -8.10 33.92
N THR A 422 -22.10 -6.86 34.12
CA THR A 422 -22.83 -5.68 33.63
C THR A 422 -22.09 -5.07 32.46
N VAL A 423 -22.81 -4.67 31.41
CA VAL A 423 -22.22 -4.19 30.16
C VAL A 423 -22.79 -2.84 29.77
N SER A 424 -21.92 -1.85 29.53
CA SER A 424 -22.32 -0.59 28.88
C SER A 424 -21.92 -0.64 27.42
N VAL A 425 -22.89 -0.58 26.52
CA VAL A 425 -22.64 -0.46 25.08
C VAL A 425 -22.55 1.01 24.72
N VAL A 426 -21.46 1.45 24.08
CA VAL A 426 -21.24 2.84 23.69
C VAL A 426 -21.23 2.95 22.17
N VAL A 427 -22.12 3.79 21.64
CA VAL A 427 -22.20 4.14 20.21
C VAL A 427 -21.87 5.61 20.06
N CYS A 428 -20.84 5.92 19.26
CA CYS A 428 -20.45 7.30 18.99
C CYS A 428 -20.95 7.71 17.60
N THR A 429 -21.74 8.78 17.53
CA THR A 429 -22.24 9.30 16.25
C THR A 429 -21.94 10.79 16.08
N ARG A 430 -21.96 11.25 14.83
CA ARG A 430 -21.80 12.67 14.50
C ARG A 430 -22.52 12.97 13.19
N GLN A 431 -23.63 13.70 13.28
CA GLN A 431 -24.40 14.20 12.12
C GLN A 431 -24.78 13.09 11.13
N ARG A 432 -25.22 11.94 11.66
CA ARG A 432 -25.59 10.72 10.90
C ARG A 432 -26.80 10.02 11.52
N SER A 433 -27.80 10.79 11.96
CA SER A 433 -28.98 10.25 12.65
C SER A 433 -29.77 9.26 11.79
N ASP A 434 -29.77 9.43 10.47
CA ASP A 434 -30.39 8.52 9.51
C ASP A 434 -29.75 7.12 9.52
N ILE A 435 -28.41 7.06 9.55
CA ILE A 435 -27.67 5.78 9.61
C ILE A 435 -27.77 5.17 11.01
N LEU A 436 -27.65 5.99 12.05
CA LEU A 436 -27.75 5.57 13.46
C LEU A 436 -29.04 4.81 13.76
N ALA A 437 -30.16 5.16 13.13
CA ALA A 437 -31.45 4.51 13.36
C ALA A 437 -31.41 2.98 13.15
N GLY A 438 -30.67 2.52 12.13
CA GLY A 438 -30.50 1.08 11.86
C GLY A 438 -29.68 0.38 12.95
N CYS A 439 -28.61 1.02 13.42
CA CYS A 439 -27.80 0.51 14.54
C CYS A 439 -28.63 0.41 15.82
N LEU A 440 -29.39 1.46 16.18
CA LEU A 440 -30.23 1.47 17.38
C LEU A 440 -31.32 0.39 17.34
N ALA A 441 -31.89 0.09 16.17
CA ALA A 441 -32.83 -1.02 16.02
C ALA A 441 -32.18 -2.36 16.42
N SER A 442 -30.99 -2.67 15.89
CA SER A 442 -30.28 -3.91 16.24
C SER A 442 -29.86 -3.99 17.71
N LEU A 443 -29.54 -2.84 18.33
CA LEU A 443 -29.17 -2.78 19.76
C LEU A 443 -30.35 -3.06 20.68
N ARG A 444 -31.59 -2.74 20.28
CA ARG A 444 -32.79 -3.10 21.03
C ARG A 444 -33.00 -4.60 21.08
N ASP A 445 -32.61 -5.31 20.02
CA ASP A 445 -32.76 -6.75 19.87
C ASP A 445 -31.69 -7.57 20.62
N LEU A 446 -30.77 -6.91 21.35
CA LEU A 446 -29.78 -7.59 22.19
C LEU A 446 -30.45 -8.40 23.30
N THR A 447 -30.08 -9.67 23.40
CA THR A 447 -30.66 -10.67 24.33
C THR A 447 -30.05 -10.63 25.72
N TYR A 448 -28.89 -10.01 25.90
CA TYR A 448 -28.20 -9.99 27.19
C TYR A 448 -28.94 -9.07 28.18
N PRO A 449 -29.33 -9.57 29.37
CA PRO A 449 -30.28 -8.86 30.23
C PRO A 449 -29.68 -7.71 31.05
N ARG A 450 -28.36 -7.72 31.28
CA ARG A 450 -27.68 -6.77 32.20
C ARG A 450 -26.86 -5.74 31.42
N LEU A 451 -27.54 -4.98 30.56
CA LEU A 451 -26.88 -3.95 29.75
C LEU A 451 -27.58 -2.60 29.78
N GLU A 452 -26.79 -1.56 29.50
CA GLU A 452 -27.24 -0.21 29.13
C GLU A 452 -26.63 0.16 27.76
N VAL A 453 -27.25 1.10 27.05
CA VAL A 453 -26.77 1.62 25.76
C VAL A 453 -26.59 3.13 25.85
N ILE A 454 -25.38 3.60 25.67
CA ILE A 454 -24.99 5.01 25.73
C ILE A 454 -24.70 5.50 24.31
N VAL A 455 -25.57 6.39 23.82
CA VAL A 455 -25.42 7.04 22.52
C VAL A 455 -24.76 8.39 22.72
N VAL A 456 -23.52 8.52 22.25
CA VAL A 456 -22.73 9.75 22.35
C VAL A 456 -22.84 10.54 21.06
N ASP A 457 -23.54 11.67 21.13
CA ASP A 457 -23.67 12.65 20.06
C ASP A 457 -22.47 13.62 20.07
N ASN A 458 -21.62 13.50 19.05
CA ASN A 458 -20.34 14.19 19.01
C ASN A 458 -20.37 15.47 18.17
N ALA A 459 -20.20 16.61 18.84
CA ALA A 459 -20.27 17.95 18.26
C ALA A 459 -21.54 18.15 17.40
N PRO A 460 -22.74 17.98 17.99
CA PRO A 460 -23.99 18.20 17.29
C PRO A 460 -24.11 19.64 16.80
N VAL A 461 -24.78 19.81 15.66
CA VAL A 461 -25.11 21.12 15.06
C VAL A 461 -26.62 21.38 15.05
N ASP A 462 -27.41 20.34 15.35
CA ASP A 462 -28.87 20.33 15.46
C ASP A 462 -29.27 19.30 16.53
N ASP A 463 -30.59 19.14 16.74
CA ASP A 463 -31.15 18.20 17.73
C ASP A 463 -31.60 16.86 17.11
N ALA A 464 -31.27 16.57 15.84
CA ALA A 464 -31.81 15.41 15.12
C ALA A 464 -31.42 14.07 15.78
N THR A 465 -30.17 13.93 16.22
CA THR A 465 -29.69 12.76 16.97
C THR A 465 -30.40 12.66 18.33
N ARG A 466 -30.58 13.78 19.04
CA ARG A 466 -31.25 13.80 20.34
C ARG A 466 -32.68 13.32 20.23
N ASP A 467 -33.42 13.83 19.25
CA ASP A 467 -34.82 13.45 19.04
C ASP A 467 -34.96 11.98 18.65
N LEU A 468 -34.03 11.44 17.85
CA LEU A 468 -33.99 10.01 17.55
C LEU A 468 -33.76 9.16 18.79
N VAL A 469 -32.75 9.49 19.59
CA VAL A 469 -32.44 8.72 20.81
C VAL A 469 -33.56 8.84 21.84
N ARG A 470 -34.21 10.02 21.98
CA ARG A 470 -35.36 10.20 22.86
C ARG A 470 -36.51 9.25 22.51
N ARG A 471 -36.87 9.15 21.22
CA ARG A 471 -37.91 8.21 20.77
C ARG A 471 -37.57 6.75 21.07
N VAL A 472 -36.29 6.38 20.96
CA VAL A 472 -35.84 5.02 21.30
C VAL A 472 -35.89 4.80 22.81
N GLN A 473 -35.47 5.79 23.60
CA GLN A 473 -35.48 5.74 25.06
C GLN A 473 -36.89 5.64 25.65
N GLU A 474 -37.90 6.25 25.01
CA GLU A 474 -39.31 6.10 25.35
C GLU A 474 -39.82 4.65 25.19
N LEU A 475 -39.22 3.89 24.27
CA LEU A 475 -39.55 2.48 24.01
C LEU A 475 -38.68 1.50 24.81
N ASP A 476 -37.47 1.91 25.17
CA ASP A 476 -36.48 1.08 25.85
C ASP A 476 -35.62 1.94 26.79
N ALA A 477 -35.88 1.84 28.10
CA ALA A 477 -35.22 2.63 29.13
C ALA A 477 -33.71 2.34 29.27
N ARG A 478 -33.18 1.30 28.61
CA ARG A 478 -31.74 1.00 28.58
C ARG A 478 -30.93 2.05 27.79
N PHE A 479 -31.58 2.87 26.96
CA PHE A 479 -30.90 3.84 26.10
C PHE A 479 -30.69 5.19 26.81
N HIS A 480 -29.49 5.73 26.68
CA HIS A 480 -29.06 6.98 27.29
C HIS A 480 -28.40 7.90 26.26
N TYR A 481 -28.81 9.18 26.23
CA TYR A 481 -28.22 10.19 25.35
C TYR A 481 -27.13 11.00 26.08
N VAL A 482 -25.96 11.12 25.46
CA VAL A 482 -24.81 11.88 25.98
C VAL A 482 -24.28 12.81 24.90
N VAL A 483 -23.89 14.04 25.29
CA VAL A 483 -23.27 15.01 24.37
C VAL A 483 -21.78 15.17 24.67
N GLU A 484 -20.94 15.03 23.64
CA GLU A 484 -19.55 15.49 23.69
C GLU A 484 -19.37 16.63 22.68
N ARG A 485 -19.17 17.85 23.19
CA ARG A 485 -19.08 19.06 22.37
C ARG A 485 -17.80 19.15 21.53
N ARG A 486 -16.72 18.46 21.93
CA ARG A 486 -15.43 18.49 21.23
C ARG A 486 -15.45 17.46 20.10
N PRO A 487 -15.20 17.87 18.85
CA PRO A 487 -15.19 16.92 17.74
C PRO A 487 -14.04 15.90 17.90
N GLY A 488 -14.34 14.63 17.60
CA GLY A 488 -13.38 13.54 17.61
C GLY A 488 -13.94 12.26 18.23
N LEU A 489 -13.75 11.13 17.55
CA LEU A 489 -14.24 9.82 17.99
C LEU A 489 -13.66 9.43 19.34
N SER A 490 -12.37 9.67 19.59
CA SER A 490 -11.76 9.42 20.89
C SER A 490 -12.36 10.29 22.01
N CYS A 491 -12.73 11.54 21.72
CA CYS A 491 -13.45 12.38 22.68
C CYS A 491 -14.82 11.77 23.01
N ALA A 492 -15.56 11.35 21.99
CA ALA A 492 -16.86 10.70 22.15
C ALA A 492 -16.77 9.38 22.93
N ARG A 493 -15.81 8.51 22.59
CA ARG A 493 -15.58 7.24 23.31
C ARG A 493 -15.23 7.47 24.79
N ASN A 494 -14.45 8.50 25.08
CA ASN A 494 -14.11 8.88 26.46
C ASN A 494 -15.31 9.48 27.21
N ALA A 495 -16.17 10.25 26.54
CA ALA A 495 -17.41 10.73 27.14
C ALA A 495 -18.35 9.57 27.46
N GLY A 496 -18.49 8.59 26.55
CA GLY A 496 -19.23 7.35 26.81
C GLY A 496 -18.64 6.55 27.96
N LEU A 497 -17.31 6.39 28.01
CA LEU A 497 -16.61 5.73 29.12
C LEU A 497 -16.90 6.38 30.48
N ALA A 498 -16.97 7.72 30.52
CA ALA A 498 -17.24 8.45 31.74
C ALA A 498 -18.68 8.25 32.24
N HIS A 499 -19.64 7.97 31.34
CA HIS A 499 -21.03 7.70 31.69
C HIS A 499 -21.29 6.21 31.95
N ALA A 500 -20.48 5.32 31.39
CA ALA A 500 -20.62 3.87 31.55
C ALA A 500 -20.57 3.43 33.01
N THR A 501 -21.55 2.61 33.41
CA THR A 501 -21.66 2.02 34.75
C THR A 501 -21.33 0.54 34.80
N GLY A 502 -21.39 -0.16 33.66
CA GLY A 502 -21.11 -1.58 33.54
C GLY A 502 -19.64 -1.93 33.81
N SER A 503 -19.41 -3.13 34.35
CA SER A 503 -18.05 -3.68 34.53
C SER A 503 -17.29 -3.82 33.21
N ILE A 504 -18.00 -4.02 32.10
CA ILE A 504 -17.47 -4.10 30.74
C ILE A 504 -18.03 -2.94 29.92
N VAL A 505 -17.17 -2.28 29.14
CA VAL A 505 -17.57 -1.24 28.18
C VAL A 505 -17.36 -1.74 26.76
N ALA A 506 -18.44 -1.99 26.04
CA ALA A 506 -18.42 -2.40 24.64
C ALA A 506 -18.58 -1.18 23.72
N TYR A 507 -17.87 -1.16 22.60
CA TYR A 507 -17.92 -0.12 21.59
C TYR A 507 -18.34 -0.72 20.24
N THR A 508 -19.27 -0.03 19.58
CA THR A 508 -19.61 -0.30 18.19
C THR A 508 -19.86 1.00 17.42
N ASP A 509 -19.80 0.94 16.10
CA ASP A 509 -19.97 2.09 15.22
C ASP A 509 -21.47 2.29 14.87
N ASP A 510 -21.84 3.52 14.51
CA ASP A 510 -23.23 3.89 14.19
C ASP A 510 -23.76 3.35 12.85
N ASP A 511 -22.88 2.75 12.03
CA ASP A 511 -23.15 2.12 10.73
C ASP A 511 -23.07 0.58 10.76
N VAL A 512 -23.19 0.01 11.97
CA VAL A 512 -23.10 -1.43 12.22
C VAL A 512 -24.44 -1.98 12.73
N VAL A 513 -24.76 -3.20 12.29
CA VAL A 513 -25.85 -4.03 12.83
C VAL A 513 -25.25 -5.11 13.72
N VAL A 514 -25.57 -5.10 15.02
CA VAL A 514 -25.05 -6.10 15.96
C VAL A 514 -25.87 -7.39 15.92
N ASP A 515 -25.23 -8.54 16.17
CA ASP A 515 -25.96 -9.79 16.40
C ASP A 515 -26.73 -9.73 17.75
N PRO A 516 -27.93 -10.32 17.87
CA PRO A 516 -28.67 -10.35 19.13
C PRO A 516 -27.86 -10.91 20.31
N ARG A 517 -26.95 -11.88 20.05
CA ARG A 517 -26.07 -12.51 21.05
C ARG A 517 -24.67 -11.87 21.10
N TRP A 518 -24.46 -10.71 20.48
CA TRP A 518 -23.16 -10.02 20.42
C TRP A 518 -22.53 -9.81 21.81
N VAL A 519 -23.33 -9.34 22.78
CA VAL A 519 -22.87 -9.10 24.16
C VAL A 519 -22.51 -10.40 24.88
N GLU A 520 -23.24 -11.49 24.62
CA GLU A 520 -22.89 -12.82 25.15
C GLU A 520 -21.50 -13.25 24.65
N GLY A 521 -21.22 -13.09 23.35
CA GLY A 521 -19.89 -13.33 22.80
C GLY A 521 -18.81 -12.49 23.49
N ILE A 522 -19.06 -11.19 23.72
CA ILE A 522 -18.12 -10.32 24.43
C ILE A 522 -17.81 -10.87 25.84
N VAL A 523 -18.85 -11.20 26.61
CA VAL A 523 -18.70 -11.72 27.98
C VAL A 523 -17.95 -13.06 27.97
N ARG A 524 -18.21 -13.94 27.00
CA ARG A 524 -17.45 -15.18 26.81
C ARG A 524 -15.96 -14.91 26.65
N GLY A 525 -15.60 -13.91 25.84
CA GLY A 525 -14.22 -13.50 25.65
C GLY A 525 -13.53 -13.10 26.96
N PHE A 526 -14.21 -12.34 27.83
CA PHE A 526 -13.66 -11.94 29.13
C PHE A 526 -13.49 -13.11 30.10
N ARG A 527 -14.34 -14.14 30.01
CA ARG A 527 -14.26 -15.35 30.83
C ARG A 527 -13.13 -16.31 30.42
N THR A 528 -12.46 -16.06 29.30
CA THR A 528 -11.33 -16.89 28.86
C THR A 528 -10.16 -16.84 29.85
N GLY A 529 -9.98 -15.74 30.58
CA GLY A 529 -8.92 -15.62 31.58
C GLY A 529 -8.99 -14.32 32.38
N SER A 530 -8.51 -14.37 33.62
CA SER A 530 -8.53 -13.21 34.55
C SER A 530 -7.62 -12.04 34.11
N GLU A 531 -6.66 -12.32 33.22
CA GLU A 531 -5.73 -11.38 32.61
C GLU A 531 -6.32 -10.63 31.40
N VAL A 532 -7.47 -11.06 30.89
CA VAL A 532 -8.15 -10.43 29.76
C VAL A 532 -8.63 -9.03 30.19
N ALA A 533 -8.31 -8.03 29.38
CA ALA A 533 -8.81 -6.67 29.60
C ALA A 533 -9.44 -6.06 28.34
N CYS A 534 -9.37 -6.78 27.22
CA CYS A 534 -9.93 -6.37 25.94
C CYS A 534 -10.47 -7.61 25.22
N VAL A 535 -11.68 -7.49 24.70
CA VAL A 535 -12.27 -8.47 23.78
C VAL A 535 -12.53 -7.76 22.45
N THR A 536 -12.24 -8.45 21.35
CA THR A 536 -12.58 -8.00 19.99
C THR A 536 -13.38 -9.11 19.31
N GLY A 537 -14.19 -8.75 18.32
CA GLY A 537 -15.08 -9.72 17.67
C GLY A 537 -15.00 -9.73 16.15
N MET A 538 -15.82 -10.60 15.56
CA MET A 538 -15.97 -10.75 14.12
C MET A 538 -16.75 -9.56 13.53
N VAL A 539 -16.25 -9.00 12.43
CA VAL A 539 -16.91 -7.93 11.68
C VAL A 539 -17.21 -8.46 10.27
N CYS A 540 -18.43 -8.93 10.08
CA CYS A 540 -18.95 -9.50 8.84
C CYS A 540 -19.32 -8.40 7.85
N SER A 541 -19.19 -8.69 6.56
CA SER A 541 -19.71 -7.83 5.48
C SER A 541 -21.23 -8.02 5.36
N ALA A 542 -22.01 -6.94 5.42
CA ALA A 542 -23.48 -6.99 5.28
C ALA A 542 -23.95 -7.19 3.83
N GLY A 543 -23.09 -6.90 2.85
CA GLY A 543 -23.31 -7.12 1.42
C GLY A 543 -22.15 -6.58 0.59
N ILE A 544 -22.01 -7.06 -0.64
CA ILE A 544 -20.96 -6.60 -1.58
C ILE A 544 -21.61 -6.41 -2.94
N ASP A 545 -21.94 -5.17 -3.29
CA ASP A 545 -22.65 -4.84 -4.52
C ASP A 545 -21.70 -4.28 -5.60
N GLY A 546 -20.57 -3.70 -5.19
CA GLY A 546 -19.64 -3.02 -6.08
C GLY A 546 -18.16 -3.30 -5.84
N GLN A 547 -17.35 -2.83 -6.78
CA GLN A 547 -15.90 -2.98 -6.77
C GLN A 547 -15.21 -2.40 -5.52
N VAL A 548 -15.74 -1.28 -4.98
CA VAL A 548 -15.18 -0.61 -3.79
C VAL A 548 -15.36 -1.48 -2.56
N GLU A 549 -16.54 -2.05 -2.38
CA GLU A 549 -16.88 -2.92 -1.26
C GLU A 549 -16.13 -4.24 -1.36
N ALA A 550 -16.04 -4.81 -2.57
CA ALA A 550 -15.24 -6.02 -2.82
C ALA A 550 -13.75 -5.80 -2.50
N TYR A 551 -13.21 -4.61 -2.80
CA TYR A 551 -11.83 -4.27 -2.46
C TYR A 551 -11.62 -4.21 -0.94
N PHE A 552 -12.60 -3.64 -0.22
CA PHE A 552 -12.55 -3.56 1.23
C PHE A 552 -12.66 -4.94 1.88
N ASP A 553 -13.65 -5.74 1.47
CA ASP A 553 -13.87 -7.11 1.95
C ASP A 553 -12.63 -8.00 1.80
N ALA A 554 -11.98 -7.94 0.63
CA ALA A 554 -10.76 -8.71 0.36
C ALA A 554 -9.54 -8.19 1.15
N ARG A 555 -9.45 -6.88 1.41
CA ARG A 555 -8.35 -6.28 2.17
C ARG A 555 -8.51 -6.52 3.68
N ALA A 556 -9.74 -6.57 4.16
CA ALA A 556 -10.11 -6.76 5.55
C ALA A 556 -10.53 -8.21 5.84
N ALA A 557 -10.00 -9.19 5.09
CA ALA A 557 -10.40 -10.59 5.22
C ALA A 557 -10.31 -11.12 6.66
N SER A 558 -9.29 -10.70 7.42
CA SER A 558 -9.10 -11.06 8.83
C SER A 558 -10.20 -10.57 9.78
N TRP A 559 -11.07 -9.68 9.32
CA TRP A 559 -12.21 -9.17 10.10
C TRP A 559 -13.37 -10.15 10.12
N TRP A 560 -13.60 -10.88 9.02
CA TRP A 560 -14.75 -11.78 8.89
C TRP A 560 -14.35 -13.26 8.86
N ASN A 561 -13.16 -13.63 8.38
CA ASN A 561 -12.83 -15.04 8.11
C ASN A 561 -12.27 -15.84 9.31
N ARG A 562 -12.13 -15.22 10.48
CA ARG A 562 -11.59 -15.87 11.68
C ARG A 562 -12.72 -16.42 12.55
N CYS A 563 -12.97 -17.73 12.45
CA CYS A 563 -14.01 -18.44 13.20
C CYS A 563 -13.47 -19.25 14.40
N ARG A 564 -12.35 -18.83 15.00
CA ARG A 564 -11.77 -19.44 16.20
C ARG A 564 -11.38 -18.36 17.20
N THR A 565 -11.54 -18.67 18.48
CA THR A 565 -11.10 -17.79 19.57
C THR A 565 -9.57 -17.73 19.59
N GLU A 566 -9.00 -16.54 19.68
CA GLU A 566 -7.55 -16.32 19.71
C GLU A 566 -7.18 -15.47 20.93
N LEU A 567 -6.23 -15.94 21.74
CA LEU A 567 -5.69 -15.22 22.90
C LEU A 567 -4.35 -14.56 22.53
N PHE A 568 -4.23 -13.27 22.81
CA PHE A 568 -3.01 -12.49 22.62
C PHE A 568 -2.49 -11.97 23.94
N GLU A 569 -1.27 -12.36 24.30
CA GLU A 569 -0.59 -11.91 25.52
C GLU A 569 0.91 -11.72 25.26
N LEU A 570 1.56 -10.76 25.93
CA LEU A 570 2.99 -10.50 25.73
C LEU A 570 3.89 -11.66 26.14
N ARG A 571 3.47 -12.46 27.13
CA ARG A 571 4.23 -13.58 27.67
C ARG A 571 4.29 -14.76 26.70
N LYS A 572 3.31 -14.86 25.80
CA LYS A 572 3.17 -15.94 24.82
C LYS A 572 2.91 -15.35 23.43
N PRO A 573 3.91 -14.66 22.84
CA PRO A 573 3.75 -14.05 21.53
C PRO A 573 3.48 -15.12 20.46
N PRO A 574 2.65 -14.83 19.43
CA PRO A 574 2.46 -15.76 18.31
C PRO A 574 3.78 -16.04 17.59
N LEU A 575 4.08 -17.32 17.35
CA LEU A 575 5.36 -17.80 16.79
C LEU A 575 5.74 -17.09 15.46
N ASP A 576 4.75 -16.76 14.63
CA ASP A 576 4.94 -16.14 13.30
C ASP A 576 4.59 -14.64 13.23
N SER A 577 4.72 -13.92 14.35
CA SER A 577 4.44 -12.48 14.41
C SER A 577 5.65 -11.63 14.82
N PRO A 578 6.63 -11.39 13.91
CA PRO A 578 7.85 -10.64 14.20
C PRO A 578 7.64 -9.17 14.58
N LEU A 579 6.44 -8.65 14.35
CA LEU A 579 6.05 -7.28 14.69
C LEU A 579 5.22 -7.19 15.95
N PHE A 580 4.82 -8.32 16.55
CA PHE A 580 4.05 -8.33 17.79
C PHE A 580 4.78 -7.56 18.91
N PRO A 581 4.07 -6.74 19.73
CA PRO A 581 2.62 -6.46 19.70
C PRO A 581 2.19 -5.37 18.71
N PHE A 582 3.10 -4.78 17.93
CA PHE A 582 2.85 -3.64 17.03
C PHE A 582 2.22 -4.05 15.67
N THR A 583 1.32 -5.03 15.67
CA THR A 583 0.59 -5.53 14.49
C THR A 583 -0.88 -5.08 14.49
N PRO A 584 -1.20 -3.86 14.01
CA PRO A 584 -2.53 -3.25 14.11
C PRO A 584 -3.71 -4.15 13.72
N ALA A 585 -3.59 -4.88 12.61
CA ALA A 585 -4.70 -5.64 12.02
C ALA A 585 -4.90 -7.04 12.62
N ALA A 586 -4.06 -7.44 13.57
CA ALA A 586 -4.07 -8.81 14.11
C ALA A 586 -5.11 -9.01 15.22
N PHE A 587 -5.51 -7.95 15.92
CA PHE A 587 -6.31 -8.07 17.14
C PHE A 587 -7.80 -7.99 16.81
N GLY A 588 -8.23 -6.91 16.18
CA GLY A 588 -9.62 -6.70 15.78
C GLY A 588 -9.80 -5.28 15.26
N THR A 589 -10.98 -4.69 15.45
CA THR A 589 -11.30 -3.32 15.02
C THR A 589 -12.03 -2.56 16.12
N GLY A 590 -11.95 -1.23 16.09
CA GLY A 590 -12.72 -0.38 17.00
C GLY A 590 -14.25 -0.48 16.85
N ALA A 591 -14.75 -1.03 15.74
CA ALA A 591 -16.18 -1.20 15.48
C ALA A 591 -16.80 -2.41 16.22
N ASN A 592 -15.95 -3.31 16.73
CA ASN A 592 -16.35 -4.46 17.52
C ASN A 592 -15.28 -4.79 18.57
N CYS A 593 -15.28 -4.00 19.63
CA CYS A 593 -14.36 -4.19 20.75
C CYS A 593 -15.02 -3.87 22.09
N ALA A 594 -14.51 -4.46 23.16
CA ALA A 594 -14.95 -4.20 24.52
C ALA A 594 -13.76 -4.23 25.47
N PHE A 595 -13.85 -3.49 26.57
CA PHE A 595 -12.79 -3.38 27.57
C PHE A 595 -13.33 -3.61 28.96
N ASP A 596 -12.49 -4.18 29.83
CA ASP A 596 -12.70 -4.06 31.28
C ASP A 596 -12.69 -2.57 31.65
N ARG A 597 -13.75 -2.11 32.32
CA ARG A 597 -13.93 -0.68 32.60
C ARG A 597 -12.82 -0.14 33.49
N THR A 598 -12.48 -0.87 34.55
CA THR A 598 -11.45 -0.47 35.53
C THR A 598 -10.10 -0.29 34.84
N PHE A 599 -9.73 -1.25 33.99
CA PHE A 599 -8.53 -1.19 33.16
C PHE A 599 -8.57 0.01 32.21
N LEU A 600 -9.67 0.21 31.47
CA LEU A 600 -9.73 1.27 30.46
C LEU A 600 -9.64 2.67 31.10
N VAL A 601 -10.33 2.88 32.23
CA VAL A 601 -10.23 4.10 33.04
C VAL A 601 -8.80 4.29 33.57
N GLY A 602 -8.21 3.25 34.19
CA GLY A 602 -6.84 3.28 34.70
C GLY A 602 -5.77 3.47 33.61
N SER A 603 -6.09 3.13 32.36
CA SER A 603 -5.22 3.36 31.20
C SER A 603 -5.24 4.79 30.68
N GLY A 604 -6.22 5.60 31.12
CA GLY A 604 -6.46 6.98 30.69
C GLY A 604 -7.37 7.12 29.46
N GLY A 605 -8.19 6.10 29.14
CA GLY A 605 -9.09 6.11 27.99
C GLY A 605 -8.39 6.19 26.63
N PHE A 606 -9.12 6.55 25.58
CA PHE A 606 -8.62 6.73 24.22
C PHE A 606 -7.85 8.05 24.05
N ASP A 607 -6.81 8.05 23.22
CA ASP A 607 -6.04 9.26 22.95
C ASP A 607 -6.81 10.23 22.04
N GLU A 608 -7.21 11.37 22.60
CA GLU A 608 -7.92 12.44 21.90
C GLU A 608 -7.13 13.04 20.71
N ALA A 609 -5.83 12.78 20.59
CA ALA A 609 -5.05 13.17 19.41
C ALA A 609 -5.20 12.19 18.22
N LEU A 610 -5.76 11.00 18.46
CA LEU A 610 -5.98 9.95 17.47
C LEU A 610 -7.47 9.80 17.12
N GLY A 611 -7.74 9.14 16.00
CA GLY A 611 -9.06 8.69 15.59
C GLY A 611 -9.85 9.60 14.68
N ALA A 612 -11.00 9.11 14.21
CA ALA A 612 -11.87 9.84 13.29
C ALA A 612 -12.30 11.19 13.89
N GLY A 613 -12.46 12.22 13.05
CA GLY A 613 -12.76 13.58 13.50
C GLY A 613 -11.58 14.36 14.11
N SER A 614 -10.47 13.69 14.45
CA SER A 614 -9.20 14.34 14.80
C SER A 614 -8.37 14.69 13.55
N ARG A 615 -7.23 15.37 13.73
CA ARG A 615 -6.30 15.66 12.62
C ARG A 615 -5.67 14.39 12.02
N THR A 616 -5.50 13.32 12.79
CA THR A 616 -4.86 12.08 12.33
C THR A 616 -5.84 11.10 11.68
N ARG A 617 -7.14 11.30 11.87
CA ARG A 617 -8.23 10.58 11.17
C ARG A 617 -8.25 9.04 11.36
N GLY A 618 -7.53 8.51 12.34
CA GLY A 618 -7.52 7.08 12.68
C GLY A 618 -6.43 6.71 13.70
N GLY A 619 -6.35 5.42 14.02
CA GLY A 619 -5.27 4.80 14.81
C GLY A 619 -5.52 4.72 16.32
N GLU A 620 -6.69 5.13 16.79
CA GLU A 620 -7.07 5.17 18.20
C GLU A 620 -7.40 3.79 18.79
N ASP A 621 -7.99 2.89 18.00
CA ASP A 621 -8.31 1.52 18.40
C ASP A 621 -7.03 0.68 18.49
N VAL A 622 -6.19 0.74 17.45
CA VAL A 622 -4.88 0.11 17.37
C VAL A 622 -3.99 0.55 18.53
N ASP A 623 -3.96 1.85 18.81
CA ASP A 623 -3.24 2.41 19.95
C ASP A 623 -3.69 1.76 21.26
N LYS A 624 -5.01 1.64 21.46
CA LYS A 624 -5.55 1.08 22.69
C LYS A 624 -5.31 -0.42 22.82
N PHE A 625 -5.41 -1.20 21.75
CA PHE A 625 -5.06 -2.63 21.76
C PHE A 625 -3.60 -2.84 22.12
N VAL A 626 -2.69 -2.08 21.52
CA VAL A 626 -1.27 -2.18 21.82
C VAL A 626 -0.96 -1.72 23.25
N ASP A 627 -1.61 -0.66 23.75
CA ASP A 627 -1.48 -0.21 25.15
C ASP A 627 -1.95 -1.30 26.13
N THR A 628 -3.01 -2.07 25.81
CA THR A 628 -3.46 -3.23 26.60
C THR A 628 -2.37 -4.27 26.75
N LEU A 629 -1.77 -4.70 25.63
CA LEU A 629 -0.69 -5.69 25.66
C LEU A 629 0.53 -5.14 26.42
N LEU A 630 0.95 -3.91 26.14
CA LEU A 630 2.11 -3.27 26.79
C LEU A 630 1.95 -3.09 28.31
N ARG A 631 0.72 -3.07 28.81
CA ARG A 631 0.40 -3.07 30.25
C ARG A 631 0.34 -4.47 30.87
N GLY A 632 0.71 -5.51 30.11
CA GLY A 632 0.75 -6.90 30.58
C GLY A 632 -0.62 -7.57 30.68
N ARG A 633 -1.66 -6.99 30.08
CA ARG A 633 -3.00 -7.59 29.99
C ARG A 633 -3.17 -8.30 28.64
N ALA A 634 -4.17 -9.18 28.55
CA ALA A 634 -4.44 -9.94 27.34
C ALA A 634 -5.60 -9.35 26.52
N ILE A 635 -5.58 -9.66 25.22
CA ILE A 635 -6.68 -9.43 24.28
C ILE A 635 -7.21 -10.80 23.85
N VAL A 636 -8.53 -10.97 23.86
CA VAL A 636 -9.20 -12.13 23.24
C VAL A 636 -9.92 -11.68 21.99
N TYR A 637 -9.69 -12.35 20.87
CA TYR A 637 -10.58 -12.30 19.72
C TYR A 637 -11.63 -13.41 19.89
N GLU A 638 -12.90 -13.03 20.05
CA GLU A 638 -14.02 -13.94 20.25
C GLU A 638 -14.95 -13.90 19.04
N PRO A 639 -14.92 -14.92 18.16
CA PRO A 639 -15.64 -14.90 16.89
C PRO A 639 -17.17 -14.84 17.04
N SER A 640 -17.74 -15.30 18.16
CA SER A 640 -19.19 -15.24 18.40
C SER A 640 -19.70 -13.83 18.75
N ALA A 641 -18.81 -12.89 19.09
CA ALA A 641 -19.15 -11.48 19.15
C ALA A 641 -19.24 -10.95 17.71
N ILE A 642 -20.40 -11.08 17.08
CA ILE A 642 -20.61 -10.78 15.65
C ILE A 642 -21.25 -9.41 15.47
N VAL A 643 -20.72 -8.66 14.51
CA VAL A 643 -21.38 -7.48 13.97
C VAL A 643 -21.33 -7.48 12.44
N TRP A 644 -22.30 -6.83 11.79
CA TRP A 644 -22.41 -6.69 10.35
C TRP A 644 -22.19 -5.24 9.94
N HIS A 645 -21.23 -5.03 9.04
CA HIS A 645 -20.81 -3.70 8.60
C HIS A 645 -21.12 -3.52 7.11
N HIS A 646 -21.75 -2.39 6.78
CA HIS A 646 -21.95 -1.97 5.39
C HIS A 646 -20.71 -1.22 4.89
N HIS A 647 -20.02 -1.81 3.92
CA HIS A 647 -18.87 -1.13 3.31
C HIS A 647 -19.31 0.09 2.54
N ARG A 648 -18.45 1.10 2.47
CA ARG A 648 -18.74 2.30 1.68
C ARG A 648 -18.73 1.94 0.19
N SER A 649 -19.79 2.30 -0.51
CA SER A 649 -19.93 2.03 -1.94
C SER A 649 -19.22 3.08 -2.82
N ASP A 650 -18.92 4.27 -2.28
CA ASP A 650 -18.37 5.39 -3.05
C ASP A 650 -16.83 5.51 -2.98
N ARG A 651 -16.22 5.84 -4.13
CA ARG A 651 -14.77 5.95 -4.27
C ARG A 651 -14.17 7.08 -3.41
N ALA A 652 -14.87 8.21 -3.24
CA ALA A 652 -14.34 9.33 -2.48
C ALA A 652 -14.27 8.99 -0.99
N GLY A 653 -15.29 8.30 -0.47
CA GLY A 653 -15.35 7.70 0.85
C GLY A 653 -14.19 6.74 1.09
N LEU A 654 -13.94 5.82 0.14
CA LEU A 654 -12.79 4.91 0.20
C LEU A 654 -11.47 5.67 0.28
N LEU A 655 -11.22 6.65 -0.61
CA LEU A 655 -9.96 7.40 -0.60
C LEU A 655 -9.75 8.18 0.71
N ARG A 656 -10.80 8.78 1.27
CA ARG A 656 -10.74 9.44 2.59
C ARG A 656 -10.33 8.46 3.69
N GLN A 657 -10.91 7.26 3.69
CA GLN A 657 -10.59 6.21 4.66
C GLN A 657 -9.17 5.67 4.48
N MET A 658 -8.73 5.43 3.24
CA MET A 658 -7.35 5.02 2.95
C MET A 658 -6.33 6.04 3.45
N PHE A 659 -6.60 7.34 3.27
CA PHE A 659 -5.77 8.40 3.88
C PHE A 659 -5.77 8.29 5.41
N GLY A 660 -6.94 8.08 6.03
CA GLY A 660 -7.10 7.91 7.47
C GLY A 660 -6.31 6.72 8.01
N TYR A 661 -6.35 5.57 7.35
CA TYR A 661 -5.54 4.39 7.72
C TYR A 661 -4.05 4.68 7.68
N GLY A 662 -3.57 5.33 6.62
CA GLY A 662 -2.16 5.69 6.51
C GLY A 662 -1.71 6.68 7.58
N SER A 663 -2.46 7.77 7.74
CA SER A 663 -2.13 8.83 8.71
C SER A 663 -2.29 8.37 10.16
N GLY A 664 -3.31 7.58 10.46
CA GLY A 664 -3.53 6.97 11.77
C GLY A 664 -2.42 6.00 12.16
N LEU A 665 -2.01 5.09 11.25
CA LEU A 665 -0.93 4.14 11.52
C LEU A 665 0.38 4.84 11.91
N THR A 666 0.78 5.86 11.14
CA THR A 666 2.04 6.56 11.38
C THR A 666 1.97 7.56 12.53
N ALA A 667 0.80 8.14 12.80
CA ALA A 667 0.55 8.90 14.03
C ALA A 667 0.70 8.01 15.29
N PHE A 668 0.12 6.81 15.26
CA PHE A 668 0.30 5.79 16.30
C PHE A 668 1.78 5.41 16.48
N VAL A 669 2.52 5.15 15.40
CA VAL A 669 3.97 4.87 15.50
C VAL A 669 4.73 6.04 16.14
N VAL A 670 4.42 7.29 15.75
CA VAL A 670 5.06 8.47 16.36
C VAL A 670 4.74 8.56 17.84
N LYS A 671 3.49 8.30 18.25
CA LYS A 671 3.14 8.22 19.67
C LYS A 671 4.02 7.22 20.42
N LEU A 672 4.20 6.02 19.89
CA LEU A 672 5.07 5.01 20.51
C LEU A 672 6.54 5.46 20.58
N LEU A 673 7.02 6.23 19.61
CA LEU A 673 8.38 6.80 19.63
C LEU A 673 8.55 7.89 20.69
N THR A 674 7.48 8.54 21.15
CA THR A 674 7.57 9.57 22.22
C THR A 674 7.82 8.98 23.61
N ARG A 675 7.64 7.67 23.81
CA ARG A 675 7.86 6.99 25.11
C ARG A 675 9.15 6.16 25.03
N ARG A 676 10.10 6.41 25.94
CA ARG A 676 11.41 5.72 25.96
C ARG A 676 11.29 4.19 25.99
N ALA A 677 10.32 3.67 26.76
CA ALA A 677 10.08 2.23 26.93
C ALA A 677 9.68 1.52 25.61
N THR A 678 8.93 2.19 24.73
CA THR A 678 8.47 1.62 23.46
C THR A 678 9.34 2.03 22.28
N ALA A 679 10.04 3.16 22.36
CA ALA A 679 10.85 3.68 21.26
C ALA A 679 11.91 2.69 20.77
N VAL A 680 12.67 2.07 21.68
CA VAL A 680 13.69 1.07 21.32
C VAL A 680 13.06 -0.14 20.62
N GLN A 681 11.94 -0.64 21.14
CA GLN A 681 11.25 -1.81 20.58
C GLN A 681 10.67 -1.55 19.19
N VAL A 682 10.17 -0.34 18.96
CA VAL A 682 9.65 0.09 17.65
C VAL A 682 10.79 0.28 16.66
N VAL A 683 11.84 1.03 17.02
CA VAL A 683 12.98 1.31 16.14
C VAL A 683 13.65 0.04 15.63
N THR A 684 13.87 -0.94 16.51
CA THR A 684 14.48 -2.23 16.11
C THR A 684 13.59 -3.06 15.18
N ARG A 685 12.27 -2.82 15.19
CA ARG A 685 11.27 -3.53 14.36
C ARG A 685 10.89 -2.78 13.08
N ILE A 686 11.30 -1.51 12.90
CA ILE A 686 11.04 -0.76 11.65
C ILE A 686 11.50 -1.53 10.41
N PRO A 687 12.71 -2.12 10.35
CA PRO A 687 13.16 -2.87 9.16
C PRO A 687 12.25 -4.07 8.84
N LEU A 688 11.85 -4.81 9.88
CA LEU A 688 10.89 -5.91 9.76
C LEU A 688 9.50 -5.41 9.35
N GLY A 689 9.10 -4.25 9.83
CA GLY A 689 7.83 -3.59 9.53
C GLY A 689 7.74 -3.21 8.07
N VAL A 690 8.81 -2.60 7.55
CA VAL A 690 8.98 -2.30 6.13
C VAL A 690 8.98 -3.60 5.32
N ARG A 691 9.76 -4.62 5.72
CA ARG A 691 9.79 -5.93 5.04
C ARG A 691 8.40 -6.58 4.97
N ARG A 692 7.62 -6.54 6.06
CA ARG A 692 6.26 -7.09 6.12
C ARG A 692 5.26 -6.24 5.35
N ALA A 693 5.35 -4.91 5.36
CA ALA A 693 4.51 -4.04 4.54
C ALA A 693 4.74 -4.30 3.03
N LEU A 694 5.99 -4.61 2.66
CA LEU A 694 6.36 -5.01 1.31
C LEU A 694 5.89 -6.45 0.97
N GLY A 695 5.91 -7.38 1.94
CA GLY A 695 5.44 -8.77 1.79
C GLY A 695 3.92 -8.97 1.85
N ASN A 696 3.20 -8.21 2.68
CA ASN A 696 1.74 -8.26 2.80
C ASN A 696 1.05 -7.87 1.49
N ARG A 697 1.68 -7.04 0.64
CA ARG A 697 1.13 -6.77 -0.71
C ARG A 697 1.03 -8.02 -1.58
N ALA A 698 1.87 -9.04 -1.39
CA ALA A 698 1.72 -10.33 -2.06
C ALA A 698 0.59 -11.19 -1.47
N ALA A 699 0.34 -11.10 -0.15
CA ALA A 699 -0.77 -11.77 0.51
C ALA A 699 -2.13 -11.12 0.19
N THR A 700 -2.20 -9.78 0.23
CA THR A 700 -3.36 -9.01 -0.22
C THR A 700 -3.58 -9.22 -1.72
N SER A 701 -2.56 -9.30 -2.57
CA SER A 701 -2.73 -9.64 -4.00
C SER A 701 -3.24 -11.07 -4.24
N ARG A 702 -2.93 -12.03 -3.37
CA ARG A 702 -3.55 -13.38 -3.41
C ARG A 702 -5.01 -13.36 -2.94
N SER A 703 -5.35 -12.54 -1.94
CA SER A 703 -6.73 -12.35 -1.48
C SER A 703 -7.58 -11.47 -2.43
N LEU A 704 -6.93 -10.63 -3.25
CA LEU A 704 -7.54 -9.74 -4.25
C LEU A 704 -7.59 -10.36 -5.65
N ALA A 705 -7.39 -11.68 -5.80
CA ALA A 705 -7.08 -12.33 -7.09
C ALA A 705 -8.06 -12.00 -8.24
N SER A 706 -9.29 -11.58 -7.95
CA SER A 706 -10.30 -11.14 -8.92
C SER A 706 -10.82 -9.71 -8.73
N VAL A 707 -10.39 -8.97 -7.70
CA VAL A 707 -10.96 -7.67 -7.34
C VAL A 707 -10.06 -6.51 -7.81
N PRO A 708 -10.49 -5.70 -8.79
CA PRO A 708 -9.65 -4.63 -9.31
C PRO A 708 -9.45 -3.51 -8.27
N VAL A 709 -8.19 -3.14 -8.02
CA VAL A 709 -7.83 -2.12 -7.01
C VAL A 709 -8.31 -0.73 -7.46
N PRO A 710 -9.09 -0.01 -6.64
CA PRO A 710 -9.54 1.34 -6.98
C PRO A 710 -8.37 2.30 -7.22
N ARG A 711 -8.40 3.02 -8.36
CA ARG A 711 -7.32 3.94 -8.78
C ARG A 711 -7.03 4.97 -7.68
N GLY A 712 -5.77 5.06 -7.27
CA GLY A 712 -5.29 6.05 -6.30
C GLY A 712 -5.38 5.62 -4.83
N ALA A 713 -6.05 4.52 -4.48
CA ALA A 713 -6.20 4.08 -3.09
C ALA A 713 -4.85 3.90 -2.36
N ALA A 714 -3.92 3.16 -2.96
CA ALA A 714 -2.58 2.94 -2.39
C ALA A 714 -1.73 4.22 -2.32
N LEU A 715 -1.90 5.14 -3.28
CA LEU A 715 -1.20 6.43 -3.27
C LEU A 715 -1.71 7.30 -2.13
N VAL A 716 -3.04 7.41 -1.98
CA VAL A 716 -3.68 8.23 -0.95
C VAL A 716 -3.38 7.69 0.45
N GLU A 717 -3.35 6.37 0.62
CA GLU A 717 -2.88 5.74 1.85
C GLU A 717 -1.42 6.11 2.17
N THR A 718 -0.54 6.05 1.16
CA THR A 718 0.88 6.42 1.34
C THR A 718 1.03 7.92 1.67
N ILE A 719 0.25 8.80 1.05
CA ILE A 719 0.21 10.23 1.41
C ILE A 719 -0.24 10.40 2.85
N GLY A 720 -1.26 9.65 3.29
CA GLY A 720 -1.67 9.58 4.69
C GLY A 720 -0.51 9.20 5.60
N MET A 721 0.22 8.13 5.29
CA MET A 721 1.39 7.68 6.06
C MET A 721 2.48 8.76 6.18
N LEU A 722 2.74 9.52 5.12
CA LEU A 722 3.70 10.61 5.17
C LEU A 722 3.21 11.80 6.01
N ALA A 723 1.90 12.06 6.00
CA ALA A 723 1.31 13.16 6.75
C ALA A 723 1.14 12.87 8.26
N GLY A 724 0.95 11.61 8.64
CA GLY A 724 0.61 11.19 10.01
C GLY A 724 1.53 11.75 11.11
N PRO A 725 2.87 11.74 10.98
CA PRO A 725 3.77 12.32 11.97
C PRO A 725 3.50 13.81 12.26
N TYR A 726 3.35 14.60 11.20
CA TYR A 726 3.04 16.03 11.31
C TYR A 726 1.64 16.23 11.90
N LEU A 727 0.66 15.46 11.43
CA LEU A 727 -0.73 15.55 11.89
C LEU A 727 -0.86 15.21 13.38
N TYR A 728 -0.10 14.24 13.88
CA TYR A 728 -0.06 13.88 15.30
C TYR A 728 0.55 14.98 16.16
N ALA A 729 1.70 15.53 15.75
CA ALA A 729 2.33 16.65 16.44
C ALA A 729 1.41 17.88 16.47
N ALA A 730 0.74 18.17 15.35
CA ALA A 730 -0.25 19.23 15.26
C ALA A 730 -1.44 18.97 16.18
N ALA A 731 -1.99 17.75 16.24
CA ALA A 731 -3.10 17.38 17.13
C ALA A 731 -2.74 17.60 18.60
N ARG A 732 -1.57 17.12 19.04
CA ARG A 732 -1.08 17.30 20.41
C ARG A 732 -0.93 18.77 20.81
N ARG A 733 -0.36 19.61 19.94
CA ARG A 733 -0.26 21.07 20.18
C ARG A 733 -1.64 21.73 20.30
N GLY A 734 -2.60 21.31 19.46
CA GLY A 734 -3.98 21.80 19.53
C GLY A 734 -4.65 21.46 20.86
N ASN A 735 -4.55 20.20 21.29
CA ASN A 735 -5.14 19.73 22.54
C ASN A 735 -4.52 20.43 23.76
N HIS A 736 -3.20 20.67 23.75
CA HIS A 736 -2.55 21.44 24.82
C HIS A 736 -3.05 22.89 24.91
N ARG A 737 -3.21 23.60 23.78
CA ARG A 737 -3.74 24.97 23.77
C ARG A 737 -5.19 25.03 24.28
N GLN A 738 -6.02 24.07 23.89
CA GLN A 738 -7.41 24.00 24.38
C GLN A 738 -7.51 23.68 25.87
N ARG A 739 -6.60 22.87 26.42
CA ARG A 739 -6.54 22.59 27.86
C ARG A 739 -5.97 23.76 28.66
N ALA A 740 -5.02 24.50 28.09
CA ALA A 740 -4.41 25.67 28.73
C ALA A 740 -5.36 26.88 28.77
N GLY A 741 -6.20 27.10 27.76
CA GLY A 741 -7.23 28.16 27.77
C GLY A 741 -8.48 27.85 28.61
N ARG A 742 -8.49 26.73 29.35
CA ARG A 742 -9.55 26.31 30.28
C ARG A 742 -9.12 26.33 31.75
N ARG A 743 -7.84 26.58 32.01
CA ARG A 743 -7.32 26.94 33.34
C ARG A 743 -7.20 28.45 33.38
#